data_AF-A0A944P4I3-F1
#
_entry.id   AF-A0A944P4I3-F1
#
_cell.length_a   1.000
_cell.length_b   1.000
_cell.length_c   1.000
_cell.angle_alpha   90.00
_cell.angle_beta   90.00
_cell.angle_gamma   90.00
#
_symmetry.space_group_name_H-M   'P 1'
#
loop_
_entity.id
_entity.type
_entity.pdbx_description
1 polymer ?
#
loop_
_entity_poly.entity_id
_entity_poly.type
_entity_poly.pdbx_seq_one_letter_code
_entity_poly.pdbx_strand_id
1 'polypeptide(L)'
;MPEYVDAVSPFPSLYQLGDEITDPVGEEFQALLGELYDDEFDLALWGLVQEGEAHLRQIVPGPAEEAGGYRPDQVRAERLLRTWAAPLQESADDLLGRMAAALEAEDPDVADEHRIEELLESVPVTMTDVSAAFDEFLGSLKKKAKKLAKRAAGLARKGIAAAGRLVPAAVLLRRLAPLVRPLLQRVLRLALDRLPPALRPYASRLAQRYLKTAGEAPAADVAVPTTVPDAAALQLRFDASLAELLLAADEYELQTLVAAEAVAADDEQDDTLALFDEGRERFVEGLARLEEGQDPTRLVEEFLPVAALRLGVRIVGRERVVHFLATYLGRLIAPYVGPRISPALSRAIVDAGLRMLTLEAPDEESGEPDGANGLHEGDTRRLAAEALAALVEDATAHVTQLDEETLDDPLLLEAALVEAGRDAAATSFPYEVLRPDGLADEATRPAVPWVAMPRRGPRRYRKCARIFDVTLTPQLAGAVRVFGGRTLDSHLRDRFGTAGPVRARIHLYQAVPGSRLDRIARSEAGLLGWDSGSEAPWELLHPLTPIAAGLLLGDPALGGKEVAAPDDLTGHRGRFPGTPGAPLLGQRFYAVQVPGVVTRSRPGRGTRGAARRRTGPPVTVLLDGRTKEIRVALHLPEAKAQTMAAALRRGDSPAVTLAALRHTLRAALGEALSDARDRRVRVAEATPEASQLRTGPEHGGPGQGGPGRGGTPTAADRLTTWASLGLSRALARDRRAFVAATEDPADGVTLLVQLVQPPGFDELRAHVKRRESGTTDSAPLHAALAGAPHDTRVEIVPGYRRA
;
A
#
# COMPACT_ATOMS: atom_id res chain seq x y z
N MET A 1 46.34 36.31 -40.39
CA MET A 1 45.30 35.26 -40.48
C MET A 1 45.62 34.22 -39.42
N PRO A 2 44.98 34.26 -38.24
CA PRO A 2 44.94 33.13 -37.33
C PRO A 2 43.55 32.47 -37.36
N GLU A 3 43.57 31.14 -37.22
CA GLU A 3 42.43 30.21 -37.22
C GLU A 3 41.52 30.41 -36.00
N TYR A 4 40.21 30.33 -36.23
CA TYR A 4 39.17 30.32 -35.20
C TYR A 4 39.09 28.92 -34.58
N VAL A 5 39.24 28.84 -33.25
CA VAL A 5 38.97 27.64 -32.45
C VAL A 5 37.51 27.72 -32.00
N ASP A 6 36.69 26.75 -32.38
CA ASP A 6 35.31 26.60 -31.89
C ASP A 6 35.31 26.33 -30.38
N ALA A 7 34.79 27.28 -29.61
CA ALA A 7 34.56 27.12 -28.18
C ALA A 7 33.26 26.32 -27.96
N VAL A 8 33.40 25.09 -27.47
CA VAL A 8 32.28 24.28 -26.96
C VAL A 8 31.76 24.93 -25.67
N SER A 9 30.50 25.36 -25.69
CA SER A 9 29.81 25.98 -24.55
C SER A 9 29.60 24.99 -23.40
N PRO A 10 29.88 25.36 -22.13
CA PRO A 10 29.64 24.52 -20.95
C PRO A 10 28.18 24.56 -20.44
N PHE A 11 27.26 25.19 -21.18
CA PHE A 11 25.85 25.28 -20.83
C PHE A 11 25.03 24.22 -21.59
N PRO A 12 24.19 23.41 -20.92
CA PRO A 12 23.31 22.47 -21.61
C PRO A 12 22.38 23.23 -22.56
N SER A 13 22.38 22.82 -23.83
CA SER A 13 21.55 23.39 -24.89
C SER A 13 20.10 22.98 -24.65
N LEU A 14 19.33 23.88 -24.06
CA LEU A 14 17.86 23.79 -24.07
C LEU A 14 17.39 23.86 -25.52
N TYR A 15 16.75 22.81 -26.02
CA TYR A 15 16.10 22.84 -27.32
C TYR A 15 14.72 23.48 -27.15
N GLN A 16 14.44 24.51 -27.94
CA GLN A 16 13.13 25.12 -28.01
C GLN A 16 12.40 24.51 -29.21
N LEU A 17 11.49 23.57 -28.97
CA LEU A 17 10.64 22.96 -30.00
C LEU A 17 9.20 23.51 -29.85
N GLY A 18 9.01 24.80 -30.16
CA GLY A 18 7.73 25.50 -29.95
C GLY A 18 7.64 26.21 -28.61
N ASP A 19 6.42 26.33 -28.04
CA ASP A 19 6.14 27.01 -26.76
C ASP A 19 6.48 26.16 -25.51
N GLU A 20 7.00 24.94 -25.68
CA GLU A 20 7.31 24.00 -24.59
C GLU A 20 8.83 23.88 -24.42
N ILE A 21 9.34 24.28 -23.25
CA ILE A 21 10.75 24.10 -22.86
C ILE A 21 10.89 22.69 -22.29
N THR A 22 11.58 21.81 -23.01
CA THR A 22 11.86 20.43 -22.57
C THR A 22 13.31 20.32 -22.07
N ASP A 23 13.50 19.82 -20.83
CA ASP A 23 14.82 19.51 -20.27
C ASP A 23 15.15 18.03 -20.55
N PRO A 24 16.05 17.73 -21.51
CA PRO A 24 16.37 16.36 -21.91
C PRO A 24 16.99 15.54 -20.77
N VAL A 25 17.68 16.19 -19.81
CA VAL A 25 18.26 15.51 -18.65
C VAL A 25 17.18 15.14 -17.63
N GLY A 26 16.17 16.00 -17.47
CA GLY A 26 15.00 15.75 -16.63
C GLY A 26 14.15 14.58 -17.13
N GLU A 27 13.92 14.48 -18.44
CA GLU A 27 13.21 13.36 -19.07
C GLU A 27 13.97 12.04 -18.93
N GLU A 28 15.28 12.04 -19.16
CA GLU A 28 16.12 10.85 -19.00
C GLU A 28 16.13 10.37 -17.55
N PHE A 29 16.19 11.29 -16.58
CA PHE A 29 16.09 10.97 -15.17
C PHE A 29 14.74 10.33 -14.80
N GLN A 30 13.62 10.88 -15.27
CA GLN A 30 12.29 10.29 -15.04
C GLN A 30 12.13 8.92 -15.69
N ALA A 31 12.65 8.74 -16.91
CA ALA A 31 12.67 7.45 -17.58
C ALA A 31 13.48 6.42 -16.78
N LEU A 32 14.67 6.79 -16.30
CA LEU A 32 15.51 5.95 -15.45
C LEU A 32 14.79 5.55 -14.15
N LEU A 33 14.10 6.48 -13.48
CA LEU A 33 13.30 6.16 -12.29
C LEU A 33 12.20 5.12 -12.57
N GLY A 34 11.48 5.27 -13.68
CA GLY A 34 10.45 4.32 -14.10
C GLY A 34 11.00 2.91 -14.38
N GLU A 35 12.19 2.84 -14.95
CA GLU A 35 12.87 1.59 -15.32
C GLU A 35 13.58 0.90 -14.16
N LEU A 36 14.20 1.68 -13.26
CA LEU A 36 14.87 1.19 -12.07
C LEU A 36 13.85 0.65 -11.07
N TYR A 37 12.64 1.22 -11.03
CA TYR A 37 11.60 0.73 -10.15
C TYR A 37 11.35 -0.77 -10.35
N ASP A 38 11.30 -1.47 -9.23
CA ASP A 38 11.05 -2.91 -9.14
C ASP A 38 10.00 -3.16 -8.07
N ASP A 39 8.86 -3.70 -8.48
CA ASP A 39 7.79 -4.05 -7.54
C ASP A 39 8.36 -5.01 -6.47
N GLU A 40 9.08 -6.07 -6.87
CA GLU A 40 9.56 -7.10 -5.92
C GLU A 40 10.52 -6.54 -4.86
N PHE A 41 11.27 -5.49 -5.19
CA PHE A 41 12.15 -4.82 -4.22
C PHE A 41 11.35 -4.05 -3.16
N ASP A 42 10.24 -3.41 -3.55
CA ASP A 42 9.34 -2.70 -2.64
C ASP A 42 8.71 -3.68 -1.64
N LEU A 43 8.30 -4.84 -2.14
CA LEU A 43 7.76 -5.92 -1.31
C LEU A 43 8.80 -6.48 -0.34
N ALA A 44 10.04 -6.63 -0.78
CA ALA A 44 11.14 -7.10 0.05
C ALA A 44 11.48 -6.10 1.15
N LEU A 45 11.54 -4.80 0.84
CA LEU A 45 11.71 -3.73 1.82
C LEU A 45 10.59 -3.76 2.86
N TRP A 46 9.34 -3.89 2.41
CA TRP A 46 8.20 -4.01 3.30
C TRP A 46 8.30 -5.28 4.17
N GLY A 47 8.71 -6.41 3.61
CA GLY A 47 8.97 -7.65 4.35
C GLY A 47 10.01 -7.47 5.46
N LEU A 48 11.11 -6.76 5.17
CA LEU A 48 12.13 -6.43 6.17
C LEU A 48 11.60 -5.56 7.31
N VAL A 49 10.77 -4.55 6.99
CA VAL A 49 10.13 -3.71 8.02
C VAL A 49 9.29 -4.56 8.97
N GLN A 50 8.49 -5.48 8.42
CA GLN A 50 7.61 -6.35 9.21
C GLN A 50 8.39 -7.35 10.06
N GLU A 51 9.43 -7.93 9.50
CA GLU A 51 10.27 -8.88 10.22
C GLU A 51 11.06 -8.20 11.34
N GLY A 52 11.61 -7.01 11.08
CA GLY A 52 12.27 -6.20 12.12
C GLY A 52 11.32 -5.84 13.26
N GLU A 53 10.09 -5.42 12.96
CA GLU A 53 9.06 -5.16 13.97
C GLU A 53 8.73 -6.42 14.79
N ALA A 54 8.61 -7.58 14.13
CA ALA A 54 8.35 -8.85 14.80
C ALA A 54 9.52 -9.29 15.70
N HIS A 55 10.76 -9.13 15.23
CA HIS A 55 11.97 -9.46 15.99
C HIS A 55 12.09 -8.61 17.26
N LEU A 56 11.84 -7.30 17.14
CA LEU A 56 11.89 -6.39 18.29
C LEU A 56 10.88 -6.81 19.38
N ARG A 57 9.67 -7.22 19.01
CA ARG A 57 8.64 -7.68 19.96
C ARG A 57 8.99 -8.99 20.68
N GLN A 58 9.74 -9.87 20.04
CA GLN A 58 10.17 -11.12 20.66
C GLN A 58 11.22 -10.87 21.75
N ILE A 59 12.15 -9.93 21.50
CA ILE A 59 13.27 -9.63 22.41
C ILE A 59 12.87 -8.65 23.50
N VAL A 60 11.96 -7.73 23.16
CA VAL A 60 11.40 -6.75 24.07
C VAL A 60 9.93 -7.14 24.26
N PRO A 61 9.62 -7.99 25.25
CA PRO A 61 8.24 -8.15 25.68
C PRO A 61 7.66 -6.76 25.91
N GLY A 62 6.46 -6.50 25.40
CA GLY A 62 5.74 -5.27 25.75
C GLY A 62 5.71 -5.12 27.28
N PRO A 63 5.57 -3.89 27.82
CA PRO A 63 5.71 -3.64 29.26
C PRO A 63 4.86 -4.65 30.04
N ALA A 64 5.56 -5.63 30.63
CA ALA A 64 4.98 -6.56 31.58
C ALA A 64 4.60 -5.73 32.79
N GLU A 65 3.32 -5.82 33.16
CA GLU A 65 2.60 -5.61 34.42
C GLU A 65 3.15 -4.79 35.60
N GLU A 66 4.33 -4.20 35.54
CA GLU A 66 4.82 -3.29 36.56
C GLU A 66 4.30 -1.87 36.27
N ALA A 67 3.46 -1.41 37.18
CA ALA A 67 2.94 -0.06 37.26
C ALA A 67 4.10 0.95 37.27
N GLY A 68 4.49 1.45 36.09
CA GLY A 68 5.56 2.45 36.00
C GLY A 68 6.20 2.59 34.64
N GLY A 69 5.44 3.00 33.62
CA GLY A 69 5.87 3.94 32.57
C GLY A 69 7.21 3.75 31.84
N TYR A 70 7.86 2.57 31.86
CA TYR A 70 9.14 2.40 31.19
C TYR A 70 8.94 1.81 29.79
N ARG A 71 8.92 2.68 28.78
CA ARG A 71 9.13 2.24 27.39
C ARG A 71 10.49 1.56 27.30
N PRO A 72 10.66 0.53 26.44
CA PRO A 72 12.00 0.05 26.14
C PRO A 72 12.87 1.21 25.67
N ASP A 73 14.07 1.31 26.24
CA ASP A 73 15.11 2.26 25.83
C ASP A 73 15.20 2.27 24.30
N GLN A 74 14.79 3.37 23.67
CA GLN A 74 14.70 3.45 22.20
C GLN A 74 16.07 3.31 21.55
N VAL A 75 17.11 3.76 22.23
CA VAL A 75 18.51 3.57 21.82
C VAL A 75 18.84 2.08 21.85
N ARG A 76 18.33 1.33 22.83
CA ARG A 76 18.43 -0.13 22.90
C ARG A 76 17.65 -0.80 21.76
N ALA A 77 16.43 -0.36 21.45
CA ALA A 77 15.65 -0.92 20.35
C ALA A 77 16.34 -0.75 18.99
N GLU A 78 16.88 0.44 18.72
CA GLU A 78 17.66 0.70 17.50
C GLU A 78 18.95 -0.12 17.46
N ARG A 79 19.68 -0.23 18.58
CA ARG A 79 20.87 -1.09 18.66
C ARG A 79 20.54 -2.55 18.37
N LEU A 80 19.46 -3.08 18.95
CA LEU A 80 19.03 -4.46 18.72
C LEU A 80 18.69 -4.71 17.24
N LEU A 81 17.95 -3.79 16.61
CA LEU A 81 17.63 -3.88 15.19
C LEU A 81 18.86 -3.75 14.30
N ARG A 82 19.82 -2.89 14.64
CA ARG A 82 21.11 -2.81 13.94
C ARG A 82 21.90 -4.11 14.05
N THR A 83 21.92 -4.73 15.23
CA THR A 83 22.56 -6.04 15.44
C THR A 83 21.86 -7.13 14.61
N TRP A 84 20.52 -7.12 14.57
CA TRP A 84 19.74 -8.05 13.75
C TRP A 84 19.98 -7.89 12.24
N ALA A 85 20.10 -6.65 11.75
CA ALA A 85 20.33 -6.37 10.34
C ALA A 85 21.81 -6.47 9.90
N ALA A 86 22.76 -6.60 10.83
CA ALA A 86 24.19 -6.65 10.51
C ALA A 86 24.57 -7.80 9.54
N PRO A 87 24.09 -9.05 9.72
CA PRO A 87 24.37 -10.14 8.79
C PRO A 87 23.83 -9.89 7.38
N LEU A 88 22.68 -9.19 7.28
CA LEU A 88 22.09 -8.80 5.99
C LEU A 88 22.97 -7.77 5.28
N GLN A 89 23.48 -6.78 6.03
CA GLN A 89 24.37 -5.77 5.49
C GLN A 89 25.67 -6.42 4.96
N GLU A 90 26.32 -7.26 5.77
CA GLU A 90 27.55 -7.97 5.36
C GLU A 90 27.34 -8.81 4.11
N SER A 91 26.18 -9.47 4.00
CA SER A 91 25.85 -10.32 2.85
C SER A 91 25.47 -9.53 1.60
N ALA A 92 24.85 -8.36 1.76
CA ALA A 92 24.61 -7.45 0.65
C ALA A 92 25.94 -6.88 0.10
N ASP A 93 26.86 -6.52 0.99
CA ASP A 93 28.19 -6.03 0.63
C ASP A 93 29.00 -7.11 -0.11
N ASP A 94 29.00 -8.35 0.41
CA ASP A 94 29.65 -9.50 -0.25
C ASP A 94 29.04 -9.81 -1.63
N LEU A 95 27.71 -9.84 -1.73
CA LEU A 95 27.01 -10.08 -2.99
C LEU A 95 27.40 -9.05 -4.05
N LEU A 96 27.32 -7.77 -3.71
CA LEU A 96 27.66 -6.67 -4.62
C LEU A 96 29.16 -6.66 -4.96
N GLY A 97 30.03 -6.98 -3.99
CA GLY A 97 31.46 -7.14 -4.20
C GLY A 97 31.79 -8.25 -5.19
N ARG A 98 31.15 -9.43 -5.07
CA ARG A 98 31.31 -10.55 -6.01
C ARG A 98 30.77 -10.24 -7.39
N MET A 99 29.65 -9.53 -7.48
CA MET A 99 29.11 -9.05 -8.76
C MET A 99 30.05 -8.05 -9.43
N ALA A 100 30.62 -7.10 -8.69
CA ALA A 100 31.61 -6.17 -9.22
C ALA A 100 32.88 -6.90 -9.71
N ALA A 101 33.40 -7.84 -8.91
CA ALA A 101 34.57 -8.64 -9.30
C ALA A 101 34.33 -9.48 -10.56
N ALA A 102 33.11 -10.04 -10.72
CA ALA A 102 32.74 -10.77 -11.92
C ALA A 102 32.72 -9.89 -13.18
N LEU A 103 32.37 -8.60 -13.05
CA LEU A 103 32.42 -7.65 -14.17
C LEU A 103 33.82 -7.15 -14.46
N GLU A 104 34.69 -7.02 -13.46
CA GLU A 104 36.10 -6.63 -13.68
C GLU A 104 36.93 -7.71 -14.35
N ALA A 105 36.55 -8.98 -14.15
CA ALA A 105 37.20 -10.11 -14.79
C ALA A 105 36.86 -10.24 -16.28
N GLU A 106 35.83 -9.53 -16.77
CA GLU A 106 35.38 -9.55 -18.16
C GLU A 106 35.94 -8.34 -18.93
N ASP A 107 36.20 -8.52 -20.23
CA ASP A 107 36.67 -7.44 -21.10
C ASP A 107 35.52 -6.45 -21.40
N PRO A 108 35.65 -5.16 -21.04
CA PRO A 108 34.60 -4.16 -21.25
C PRO A 108 34.24 -3.94 -22.72
N ASP A 109 35.13 -4.26 -23.66
CA ASP A 109 34.91 -4.06 -25.09
C ASP A 109 34.07 -5.17 -25.74
N VAL A 110 33.93 -6.33 -25.07
CA VAL A 110 33.23 -7.52 -25.58
C VAL A 110 31.91 -7.79 -24.85
N ALA A 111 31.74 -7.24 -23.64
CA ALA A 111 30.57 -7.48 -22.81
C ALA A 111 29.30 -6.83 -23.39
N ASP A 112 28.38 -7.64 -23.90
CA ASP A 112 27.02 -7.20 -24.22
C ASP A 112 26.06 -7.30 -23.02
N GLU A 113 24.91 -6.63 -23.12
CA GLU A 113 23.91 -6.61 -22.04
C GLU A 113 23.47 -8.02 -21.62
N HIS A 114 23.48 -8.98 -22.56
CA HIS A 114 23.10 -10.35 -22.30
C HIS A 114 24.21 -11.11 -21.55
N ARG A 115 25.47 -10.92 -21.94
CA ARG A 115 26.64 -11.50 -21.29
C ARG A 115 26.79 -10.96 -19.87
N ILE A 116 26.59 -9.66 -19.67
CA ILE A 116 26.54 -9.02 -18.35
C ILE A 116 25.45 -9.68 -17.49
N GLU A 117 24.26 -9.92 -18.04
CA GLU A 117 23.18 -10.59 -17.31
C GLU A 117 23.54 -12.02 -16.90
N GLU A 118 24.09 -12.82 -17.81
CA GLU A 118 24.49 -14.20 -17.52
C GLU A 118 25.56 -14.28 -16.44
N LEU A 119 26.59 -13.42 -16.53
CA LEU A 119 27.66 -13.33 -15.54
C LEU A 119 27.08 -12.99 -14.16
N LEU A 120 26.25 -11.96 -14.09
CA LEU A 120 25.64 -11.53 -12.84
C LEU A 120 24.59 -12.53 -12.32
N GLU A 121 23.96 -13.33 -13.19
CA GLU A 121 23.06 -14.41 -12.77
C GLU A 121 23.83 -15.56 -12.11
N SER A 122 25.03 -15.87 -12.60
CA SER A 122 25.87 -16.95 -12.06
C SER A 122 26.33 -16.72 -10.62
N VAL A 123 26.36 -15.47 -10.14
CA VAL A 123 26.76 -15.13 -8.76
C VAL A 123 25.70 -15.65 -7.77
N PRO A 124 26.04 -16.61 -6.89
CA PRO A 124 25.09 -17.16 -5.93
C PRO A 124 24.86 -16.18 -4.78
N VAL A 125 23.61 -16.08 -4.32
CA VAL A 125 23.32 -15.42 -3.04
C VAL A 125 23.77 -16.36 -1.93
N THR A 126 24.71 -15.91 -1.11
CA THR A 126 25.32 -16.75 -0.06
C THR A 126 24.81 -16.26 1.28
N MET A 127 23.80 -16.93 1.83
CA MET A 127 23.52 -16.94 3.25
C MET A 127 22.94 -18.29 3.65
N THR A 128 23.32 -18.78 4.83
CA THR A 128 22.79 -20.01 5.42
C THR A 128 22.03 -19.67 6.70
N ASP A 129 20.87 -20.28 6.90
CA ASP A 129 20.03 -20.16 8.11
C ASP A 129 19.43 -18.76 8.39
N VAL A 130 18.91 -18.12 7.35
CA VAL A 130 18.25 -16.80 7.44
C VAL A 130 16.75 -16.85 7.19
N SER A 131 16.08 -15.77 7.56
CA SER A 131 14.67 -15.57 7.36
C SER A 131 14.30 -15.30 5.90
N ALA A 132 13.03 -15.54 5.58
CA ALA A 132 12.51 -15.36 4.23
C ALA A 132 12.62 -13.90 3.72
N ALA A 133 12.51 -12.89 4.60
CA ALA A 133 12.62 -11.50 4.15
C ALA A 133 14.05 -11.12 3.75
N PHE A 134 15.07 -11.72 4.39
CA PHE A 134 16.48 -11.49 4.04
C PHE A 134 16.79 -12.07 2.65
N ASP A 135 16.33 -13.29 2.39
CA ASP A 135 16.48 -13.94 1.08
C ASP A 135 15.76 -13.17 -0.03
N GLU A 136 14.52 -12.71 0.22
CA GLU A 136 13.74 -11.93 -0.73
C GLU A 136 14.39 -10.55 -1.01
N PHE A 137 14.95 -9.90 0.02
CA PHE A 137 15.70 -8.67 -0.13
C PHE A 137 16.98 -8.86 -0.94
N LEU A 138 17.81 -9.85 -0.62
CA LEU A 138 19.05 -10.10 -1.37
C LEU A 138 18.75 -10.48 -2.82
N GLY A 139 17.70 -11.28 -3.06
CA GLY A 139 17.25 -11.65 -4.40
C GLY A 139 16.78 -10.44 -5.22
N SER A 140 16.02 -9.54 -4.62
CA SER A 140 15.54 -8.32 -5.29
C SER A 140 16.66 -7.27 -5.45
N LEU A 141 17.59 -7.17 -4.49
CA LEU A 141 18.79 -6.34 -4.61
C LEU A 141 19.69 -6.81 -5.76
N LYS A 142 19.88 -8.14 -5.94
CA LYS A 142 20.59 -8.71 -7.10
C LYS A 142 19.94 -8.27 -8.41
N LYS A 143 18.60 -8.22 -8.47
CA LYS A 143 17.86 -7.75 -9.66
C LYS A 143 18.06 -6.25 -9.90
N LYS A 144 18.03 -5.42 -8.85
CA LYS A 144 18.35 -3.99 -8.92
C LYS A 144 19.76 -3.76 -9.45
N ALA A 145 20.75 -4.47 -8.92
CA ALA A 145 22.14 -4.40 -9.35
C ALA A 145 22.32 -4.81 -10.83
N LYS A 146 21.62 -5.85 -11.29
CA LYS A 146 21.60 -6.25 -12.71
C LYS A 146 20.98 -5.17 -13.61
N LYS A 147 19.84 -4.58 -13.20
CA LYS A 147 19.21 -3.48 -13.93
C LYS A 147 20.17 -2.29 -14.06
N LEU A 148 20.83 -1.92 -12.96
CA LEU A 148 21.84 -0.85 -12.93
C LEU A 148 22.98 -1.13 -13.91
N ALA A 149 23.58 -2.33 -13.86
CA ALA A 149 24.69 -2.71 -14.73
C ALA A 149 24.30 -2.73 -16.22
N LYS A 150 23.12 -3.27 -16.55
CA LYS A 150 22.56 -3.24 -17.92
C LYS A 150 22.39 -1.82 -18.44
N ARG A 151 21.88 -0.92 -17.61
CA ARG A 151 21.66 0.48 -17.99
C ARG A 151 22.97 1.22 -18.20
N ALA A 152 23.95 1.02 -17.33
CA ALA A 152 25.29 1.56 -17.52
C ALA A 152 25.90 1.11 -18.87
N ALA A 153 25.77 -0.18 -19.22
CA ALA A 153 26.23 -0.71 -20.51
C ALA A 153 25.44 -0.13 -21.71
N GLY A 154 24.11 0.00 -21.58
CA GLY A 154 23.26 0.60 -22.60
C GLY A 154 23.57 2.08 -22.85
N LEU A 155 23.86 2.86 -21.80
CA LEU A 155 24.26 4.27 -21.91
C LEU A 155 25.65 4.41 -22.56
N ALA A 156 26.60 3.54 -22.22
CA ALA A 156 27.91 3.47 -22.86
C ALA A 156 27.79 3.26 -24.38
N ARG A 157 26.89 2.37 -24.82
CA ARG A 157 26.64 2.07 -26.24
C ARG A 157 25.98 3.20 -27.00
N LYS A 158 25.08 3.94 -26.36
CA LYS A 158 24.33 5.02 -27.02
C LYS A 158 25.18 6.27 -27.28
N GLY A 159 26.39 6.36 -26.74
CA GLY A 159 27.29 7.51 -26.99
C GLY A 159 26.73 8.85 -26.51
N ILE A 160 25.71 8.84 -25.64
CA ILE A 160 25.00 10.04 -25.14
C ILE A 160 25.91 10.90 -24.23
N ALA A 161 27.05 10.36 -23.79
CA ALA A 161 28.03 11.10 -23.01
C ALA A 161 28.91 12.01 -23.88
N ALA A 162 28.35 13.08 -24.43
CA ALA A 162 29.13 14.13 -25.09
C ALA A 162 30.00 14.97 -24.11
N ALA A 163 30.08 14.63 -22.81
CA ALA A 163 30.83 15.43 -21.83
C ALA A 163 31.54 14.70 -20.66
N GLY A 164 31.58 13.35 -20.57
CA GLY A 164 32.19 12.70 -19.39
C GLY A 164 32.64 11.26 -19.63
N ARG A 165 33.76 10.87 -19.00
CA ARG A 165 34.31 9.50 -19.01
C ARG A 165 33.26 8.54 -18.44
N LEU A 166 32.89 7.51 -19.21
CA LEU A 166 31.96 6.48 -18.78
C LEU A 166 32.47 5.78 -17.52
N VAL A 167 31.68 5.84 -16.45
CA VAL A 167 31.95 5.12 -15.21
C VAL A 167 31.69 3.63 -15.46
N PRO A 168 32.68 2.73 -15.26
CA PRO A 168 32.47 1.31 -15.47
C PRO A 168 31.39 0.74 -14.55
N ALA A 169 30.59 -0.19 -15.05
CA ALA A 169 29.52 -0.84 -14.28
C ALA A 169 30.03 -1.48 -12.97
N ALA A 170 31.26 -2.02 -12.96
CA ALA A 170 31.90 -2.53 -11.75
C ALA A 170 32.11 -1.46 -10.67
N VAL A 171 32.48 -0.23 -11.06
CA VAL A 171 32.64 0.90 -10.14
C VAL A 171 31.29 1.29 -9.56
N LEU A 172 30.24 1.35 -10.38
CA LEU A 172 28.87 1.62 -9.91
C LEU A 172 28.38 0.57 -8.90
N LEU A 173 28.61 -0.73 -9.15
CA LEU A 173 28.25 -1.79 -8.20
C LEU A 173 29.03 -1.69 -6.87
N ARG A 174 30.29 -1.27 -6.90
CA ARG A 174 31.05 -0.98 -5.66
C ARG A 174 30.50 0.22 -4.90
N ARG A 175 29.95 1.22 -5.60
CA ARG A 175 29.31 2.39 -4.98
C ARG A 175 27.86 2.11 -4.56
N LEU A 176 27.25 1.03 -5.05
CA LEU A 176 25.94 0.56 -4.60
C LEU A 176 25.97 0.01 -3.16
N ALA A 177 27.02 -0.74 -2.80
CA ALA A 177 27.19 -1.33 -1.47
C ALA A 177 27.04 -0.31 -0.32
N PRO A 178 27.76 0.83 -0.31
CA PRO A 178 27.61 1.82 0.75
C PRO A 178 26.24 2.52 0.78
N LEU A 179 25.42 2.42 -0.28
CA LEU A 179 24.03 2.90 -0.27
C LEU A 179 23.03 1.91 0.35
N VAL A 180 23.40 0.63 0.51
CA VAL A 180 22.54 -0.36 1.18
C VAL A 180 22.42 -0.06 2.68
N ARG A 181 23.51 0.38 3.32
CA ARG A 181 23.51 0.73 4.74
C ARG A 181 22.49 1.84 5.11
N PRO A 182 22.46 3.02 4.45
CA PRO A 182 21.48 4.05 4.76
C PRO A 182 20.05 3.61 4.42
N LEU A 183 19.86 2.77 3.40
CA LEU A 183 18.56 2.13 3.12
C LEU A 183 18.12 1.24 4.29
N LEU A 184 18.97 0.34 4.78
CA LEU A 184 18.67 -0.52 5.92
C LEU A 184 18.41 0.30 7.19
N GLN A 185 19.21 1.34 7.47
CA GLN A 185 18.95 2.23 8.60
C GLN A 185 17.55 2.85 8.54
N ARG A 186 17.08 3.25 7.35
CA ARG A 186 15.72 3.78 7.18
C ARG A 186 14.65 2.70 7.28
N VAL A 187 14.90 1.49 6.79
CA VAL A 187 14.02 0.33 7.01
C VAL A 187 13.86 0.06 8.50
N LEU A 188 14.96 0.08 9.28
CA LEU A 188 14.93 -0.08 10.73
C LEU A 188 14.18 1.06 11.41
N ARG A 189 14.39 2.31 10.99
CA ARG A 189 13.62 3.46 11.49
C ARG A 189 12.15 3.35 11.13
N LEU A 190 11.82 2.86 9.94
CA LEU A 190 10.45 2.59 9.57
C LEU A 190 9.88 1.51 10.48
N ALA A 191 10.59 0.42 10.75
CA ALA A 191 10.16 -0.60 11.71
C ALA A 191 9.88 -0.02 13.11
N LEU A 192 10.61 1.03 13.52
CA LEU A 192 10.41 1.79 14.76
C LEU A 192 9.37 2.94 14.67
N ASP A 193 8.71 3.11 13.53
CA ASP A 193 7.80 4.22 13.18
C ASP A 193 8.43 5.64 13.17
N ARG A 194 9.74 5.74 12.94
CA ARG A 194 10.56 6.97 13.03
C ARG A 194 10.84 7.69 11.71
N LEU A 195 10.01 7.54 10.67
CA LEU A 195 10.24 8.30 9.43
C LEU A 195 9.52 9.66 9.45
N PRO A 196 10.24 10.78 9.25
CA PRO A 196 9.61 12.08 9.07
C PRO A 196 8.89 12.16 7.71
N PRO A 197 8.03 13.18 7.48
CA PRO A 197 7.48 13.54 6.16
C PRO A 197 8.55 13.95 5.11
N ALA A 198 9.82 13.67 5.42
CA ALA A 198 11.07 14.10 4.80
C ALA A 198 11.39 13.48 3.44
N LEU A 199 10.43 12.87 2.75
CA LEU A 199 10.63 12.47 1.34
C LEU A 199 10.20 13.58 0.37
N ARG A 200 9.44 14.58 0.84
CA ARG A 200 9.18 15.83 0.09
C ARG A 200 10.45 16.58 -0.36
N PRO A 201 11.51 16.77 0.48
CA PRO A 201 12.73 17.44 0.06
C PRO A 201 13.47 16.73 -1.08
N TYR A 202 13.31 15.42 -1.27
CA TYR A 202 13.95 14.68 -2.37
C TYR A 202 13.29 14.97 -3.71
N ALA A 203 11.95 14.96 -3.75
CA ALA A 203 11.21 15.40 -4.93
C ALA A 203 11.52 16.87 -5.28
N SER A 204 11.64 17.74 -4.29
CA SER A 204 12.00 19.15 -4.52
C SER A 204 13.47 19.38 -4.84
N ARG A 205 14.43 18.59 -4.31
CA ARG A 205 15.85 18.66 -4.68
C ARG A 205 16.08 18.16 -6.10
N LEU A 206 15.37 17.11 -6.51
CA LEU A 206 15.36 16.61 -7.89
C LEU A 206 14.75 17.63 -8.85
N ALA A 207 13.64 18.26 -8.48
CA ALA A 207 13.07 19.37 -9.25
C ALA A 207 14.00 20.60 -9.30
N GLN A 208 14.67 20.95 -8.20
CA GLN A 208 15.62 22.07 -8.18
C GLN A 208 16.87 21.79 -9.02
N ARG A 209 17.37 20.55 -9.05
CA ARG A 209 18.61 20.18 -9.74
C ARG A 209 18.40 19.94 -11.25
N TYR A 210 17.26 19.36 -11.62
CA TYR A 210 16.99 18.88 -12.99
C TYR A 210 15.81 19.55 -13.69
N LEU A 211 15.08 20.48 -13.04
CA LEU A 211 13.99 21.20 -13.71
C LEU A 211 14.20 22.72 -13.79
N LYS A 212 15.15 23.33 -13.05
CA LYS A 212 15.60 24.75 -13.10
C LYS A 212 14.56 25.86 -13.44
N THR A 213 13.27 25.62 -13.30
CA THR A 213 12.16 26.58 -13.38
C THR A 213 11.39 26.48 -12.08
N ALA A 214 11.92 27.15 -11.06
CA ALA A 214 11.17 27.44 -9.85
C ALA A 214 10.19 28.58 -10.15
N GLY A 215 9.02 28.22 -10.65
CA GLY A 215 7.83 29.07 -10.77
C GLY A 215 6.66 28.12 -10.95
N GLU A 216 5.95 27.83 -9.85
CA GLU A 216 4.91 26.80 -9.74
C GLU A 216 5.43 25.37 -10.01
N ALA A 217 5.92 24.72 -8.94
CA ALA A 217 5.81 23.28 -8.90
C ALA A 217 4.34 22.92 -9.17
N PRO A 218 4.02 22.01 -10.12
CA PRO A 218 2.65 21.58 -10.30
C PRO A 218 2.16 21.14 -8.94
N ALA A 219 1.04 21.73 -8.50
CA ALA A 219 0.42 21.48 -7.21
C ALA A 219 0.55 19.99 -6.92
N ALA A 220 1.40 19.65 -5.96
CA ALA A 220 1.53 18.27 -5.52
C ALA A 220 0.12 17.82 -5.18
N ASP A 221 -0.42 16.86 -5.94
CA ASP A 221 -1.73 16.25 -5.70
C ASP A 221 -1.92 16.18 -4.18
N VAL A 222 -2.94 16.89 -3.68
CA VAL A 222 -3.18 17.13 -2.25
C VAL A 222 -2.89 15.83 -1.50
N ALA A 223 -1.72 15.76 -0.86
CA ALA A 223 -1.18 14.51 -0.38
C ALA A 223 -2.07 14.01 0.76
N VAL A 224 -2.94 13.04 0.46
CA VAL A 224 -3.91 12.54 1.43
C VAL A 224 -3.12 11.97 2.62
N PRO A 225 -3.40 12.41 3.86
CA PRO A 225 -2.55 12.12 5.01
C PRO A 225 -2.61 10.62 5.37
N THR A 226 -1.48 9.90 5.21
CA THR A 226 -1.33 8.48 5.56
C THR A 226 -0.92 8.27 7.01
N THR A 227 -1.24 7.11 7.58
CA THR A 227 -0.91 6.78 8.98
C THR A 227 0.56 6.53 9.23
N VAL A 228 1.32 6.12 8.21
CA VAL A 228 2.75 5.78 8.26
C VAL A 228 3.38 6.13 6.89
N PRO A 229 4.66 6.53 6.85
CA PRO A 229 5.43 6.65 5.61
C PRO A 229 5.47 5.31 4.83
N ASP A 230 5.34 5.37 3.51
CA ASP A 230 5.24 4.19 2.65
C ASP A 230 6.62 3.57 2.33
N ALA A 231 6.71 2.23 2.29
CA ALA A 231 7.92 1.52 1.88
C ALA A 231 8.31 1.84 0.43
N ALA A 232 7.33 2.10 -0.44
CA ALA A 232 7.56 2.52 -1.82
C ALA A 232 8.37 3.82 -1.90
N ALA A 233 8.27 4.66 -0.88
CA ALA A 233 9.00 5.92 -0.81
C ALA A 233 10.47 5.69 -0.44
N LEU A 234 10.81 4.61 0.28
CA LEU A 234 12.20 4.17 0.49
C LEU A 234 12.83 3.71 -0.81
N GLN A 235 12.10 2.90 -1.60
CA GLN A 235 12.58 2.46 -2.90
C GLN A 235 12.74 3.63 -3.88
N LEU A 236 11.76 4.53 -3.97
CA LEU A 236 11.83 5.67 -4.89
C LEU A 236 13.07 6.52 -4.63
N ARG A 237 13.41 6.72 -3.35
CA ARG A 237 14.64 7.41 -2.95
C ARG A 237 15.88 6.62 -3.34
N PHE A 238 15.91 5.31 -3.06
CA PHE A 238 17.02 4.46 -3.45
C PHE A 238 17.24 4.51 -4.97
N ASP A 239 16.16 4.39 -5.75
CA ASP A 239 16.18 4.48 -7.20
C ASP A 239 16.63 5.86 -7.71
N ALA A 240 16.25 6.94 -7.01
CA ALA A 240 16.78 8.27 -7.29
C ALA A 240 18.28 8.35 -7.05
N SER A 241 18.79 7.81 -5.94
CA SER A 241 20.23 7.73 -5.70
C SER A 241 20.94 6.89 -6.78
N LEU A 242 20.33 5.79 -7.25
CA LEU A 242 20.89 4.98 -8.35
C LEU A 242 20.93 5.74 -9.67
N ALA A 243 19.86 6.48 -9.99
CA ALA A 243 19.80 7.32 -11.17
C ALA A 243 20.83 8.46 -11.10
N GLU A 244 21.02 9.08 -9.93
CA GLU A 244 22.07 10.07 -9.71
C GLU A 244 23.48 9.46 -9.88
N LEU A 245 23.72 8.22 -9.40
CA LEU A 245 24.98 7.53 -9.64
C LEU A 245 25.22 7.25 -11.14
N LEU A 246 24.16 6.91 -11.91
CA LEU A 246 24.29 6.69 -13.36
C LEU A 246 24.60 7.96 -14.14
N LEU A 247 24.09 9.11 -13.68
CA LEU A 247 24.26 10.41 -14.32
C LEU A 247 25.48 11.20 -13.82
N ALA A 248 26.22 10.68 -12.84
CA ALA A 248 27.40 11.33 -12.28
C ALA A 248 28.51 11.46 -13.34
N ALA A 249 29.15 12.63 -13.39
CA ALA A 249 30.14 12.95 -14.41
C ALA A 249 31.51 12.28 -14.16
N ASP A 250 31.87 12.03 -12.90
CA ASP A 250 33.14 11.43 -12.52
C ASP A 250 33.09 10.69 -11.16
N GLU A 251 34.20 10.04 -10.82
CA GLU A 251 34.33 9.27 -9.57
C GLU A 251 34.30 10.14 -8.30
N TYR A 252 34.68 11.42 -8.39
CA TYR A 252 34.62 12.34 -7.26
C TYR A 252 33.17 12.74 -6.95
N GLU A 253 32.36 12.99 -7.98
CA GLU A 253 30.92 13.22 -7.84
C GLU A 253 30.23 11.98 -7.25
N LEU A 254 30.58 10.77 -7.72
CA LEU A 254 30.08 9.51 -7.13
C LEU A 254 30.39 9.41 -5.63
N GLN A 255 31.62 9.73 -5.21
CA GLN A 255 32.00 9.70 -3.80
C GLN A 255 31.23 10.73 -2.97
N THR A 256 31.00 11.91 -3.53
CA THR A 256 30.25 13.00 -2.86
C THR A 256 28.79 12.62 -2.67
N LEU A 257 28.14 12.02 -3.68
CA LEU A 257 26.76 11.53 -3.59
C LEU A 257 26.58 10.47 -2.51
N VAL A 258 27.47 9.47 -2.47
CA VAL A 258 27.44 8.40 -1.45
C VAL A 258 27.65 8.98 -0.04
N ALA A 259 28.60 9.89 0.13
CA ALA A 259 28.85 10.54 1.42
C ALA A 259 27.66 11.40 1.88
N ALA A 260 27.06 12.17 0.97
CA ALA A 260 25.88 12.99 1.26
C ALA A 260 24.70 12.13 1.71
N GLU A 261 24.49 10.96 1.10
CA GLU A 261 23.39 10.06 1.47
C GLU A 261 23.61 9.39 2.83
N ALA A 262 24.87 9.11 3.20
CA ALA A 262 25.22 8.62 4.53
C ALA A 262 24.97 9.68 5.62
N VAL A 263 25.39 10.92 5.39
CA VAL A 263 25.13 12.03 6.32
C VAL A 263 23.63 12.29 6.47
N ALA A 264 22.89 12.32 5.36
CA ALA A 264 21.43 12.50 5.39
C ALA A 264 20.73 11.38 6.18
N ALA A 265 21.21 10.13 6.08
CA ALA A 265 20.69 9.04 6.89
C ALA A 265 20.91 9.29 8.39
N ASP A 266 22.07 9.81 8.80
CA ASP A 266 22.37 10.05 10.21
C ASP A 266 21.59 11.25 10.79
N ASP A 267 21.35 12.30 9.99
CA ASP A 267 20.67 13.55 10.40
C ASP A 267 19.13 13.46 10.46
N GLU A 268 18.51 12.43 9.87
CA GLU A 268 17.05 12.22 9.82
C GLU A 268 16.42 11.80 11.19
N GLN A 269 16.70 12.55 12.27
CA GLN A 269 16.38 12.18 13.66
C GLN A 269 15.04 12.69 14.24
N ASP A 270 14.17 13.32 13.45
CA ASP A 270 12.89 13.84 13.98
C ASP A 270 11.85 12.73 14.21
N ASP A 271 11.74 12.28 15.48
CA ASP A 271 10.77 11.29 15.93
C ASP A 271 9.38 11.92 16.18
N THR A 272 8.76 12.37 15.08
CA THR A 272 7.44 13.03 15.11
C THR A 272 6.33 12.16 15.72
N LEU A 273 6.38 10.84 15.57
CA LEU A 273 5.39 9.94 16.14
C LEU A 273 5.59 9.73 17.64
N ALA A 274 6.83 9.61 18.13
CA ALA A 274 7.05 9.54 19.57
C ALA A 274 6.68 10.85 20.27
N LEU A 275 6.99 12.00 19.66
CA LEU A 275 6.52 13.31 20.14
C LEU A 275 5.00 13.35 20.23
N PHE A 276 4.30 12.84 19.20
CA PHE A 276 2.85 12.70 19.21
C PHE A 276 2.34 11.82 20.35
N ASP A 277 2.91 10.63 20.52
CA ASP A 277 2.46 9.73 21.57
C ASP A 277 2.70 10.32 22.98
N GLU A 278 3.80 11.04 23.16
CA GLU A 278 4.12 11.68 24.44
C GLU A 278 3.19 12.87 24.71
N GLY A 279 2.94 13.72 23.72
CA GLY A 279 1.96 14.80 23.80
C GLY A 279 0.57 14.27 24.11
N ARG A 280 0.19 13.16 23.48
CA ARG A 280 -1.10 12.48 23.70
C ARG A 280 -1.23 11.92 25.11
N GLU A 281 -0.19 11.25 25.62
CA GLU A 281 -0.22 10.72 26.99
C GLU A 281 -0.31 11.85 28.02
N ARG A 282 0.49 12.91 27.85
CA ARG A 282 0.40 14.13 28.68
C ARG A 282 -0.99 14.75 28.65
N PHE A 283 -1.62 14.80 27.48
CA PHE A 283 -2.98 15.33 27.33
C PHE A 283 -4.02 14.46 28.04
N VAL A 284 -3.98 13.14 27.85
CA VAL A 284 -4.89 12.18 28.52
C VAL A 284 -4.72 12.21 30.04
N GLU A 285 -3.47 12.22 30.54
CA GLU A 285 -3.20 12.34 31.97
C GLU A 285 -3.71 13.67 32.54
N GLY A 286 -3.52 14.77 31.80
CA GLY A 286 -4.03 16.08 32.18
C GLY A 286 -5.56 16.08 32.30
N LEU A 287 -6.27 15.59 31.29
CA LEU A 287 -7.73 15.50 31.30
C LEU A 287 -8.26 14.62 32.43
N ALA A 288 -7.59 13.50 32.73
CA ALA A 288 -7.98 12.60 33.79
C ALA A 288 -7.82 13.20 35.20
N ARG A 289 -6.99 14.24 35.36
CA ARG A 289 -6.74 14.96 36.63
C ARG A 289 -7.62 16.19 36.83
N LEU A 290 -8.28 16.69 35.79
CA LEU A 290 -9.14 17.87 35.90
C LEU A 290 -10.37 17.60 36.76
N GLU A 291 -10.77 18.62 37.51
CA GLU A 291 -12.04 18.63 38.25
C GLU A 291 -13.20 19.08 37.34
N GLU A 292 -14.43 18.88 37.81
CA GLU A 292 -15.64 19.22 37.05
C GLU A 292 -15.72 20.73 36.76
N GLY A 293 -15.93 21.08 35.49
CA GLY A 293 -16.04 22.47 35.04
C GLY A 293 -14.72 23.25 34.98
N GLN A 294 -13.58 22.62 35.25
CA GLN A 294 -12.27 23.23 34.97
C GLN A 294 -12.06 23.34 33.46
N ASP A 295 -11.50 24.45 33.01
CA ASP A 295 -11.30 24.74 31.59
C ASP A 295 -10.13 23.92 31.00
N PRO A 296 -10.39 23.00 30.05
CA PRO A 296 -9.35 22.18 29.45
C PRO A 296 -8.61 22.90 28.31
N THR A 297 -8.97 24.16 27.98
CA THR A 297 -8.42 24.92 26.85
C THR A 297 -6.88 24.90 26.80
N ARG A 298 -6.19 25.08 27.95
CA ARG A 298 -4.72 25.04 27.99
C ARG A 298 -4.14 23.69 27.59
N LEU A 299 -4.76 22.60 28.05
CA LEU A 299 -4.33 21.24 27.68
C LEU A 299 -4.50 21.01 26.18
N VAL A 300 -5.59 21.53 25.59
CA VAL A 300 -5.83 21.45 24.15
C VAL A 300 -4.80 22.27 23.38
N GLU A 301 -4.53 23.51 23.81
CA GLU A 301 -3.55 24.42 23.20
C GLU A 301 -2.13 23.82 23.17
N GLU A 302 -1.72 23.12 24.22
CA GLU A 302 -0.43 22.43 24.29
C GLU A 302 -0.37 21.17 23.39
N PHE A 303 -1.51 20.51 23.17
CA PHE A 303 -1.57 19.26 22.40
C PHE A 303 -1.69 19.50 20.89
N LEU A 304 -2.43 20.53 20.46
CA LEU A 304 -2.72 20.82 19.04
C LEU A 304 -1.47 20.91 18.14
N PRO A 305 -0.38 21.61 18.51
CA PRO A 305 0.81 21.70 17.66
C PRO A 305 1.43 20.33 17.38
N VAL A 306 1.42 19.45 18.37
CA VAL A 306 1.98 18.10 18.26
C VAL A 306 1.05 17.19 17.43
N ALA A 307 -0.27 17.30 17.61
CA ALA A 307 -1.25 16.60 16.80
C ALA A 307 -1.17 16.99 15.31
N ALA A 308 -0.97 18.29 15.03
CA ALA A 308 -0.83 18.83 13.69
C ALA A 308 0.51 18.47 13.02
N LEU A 309 1.62 18.48 13.78
CA LEU A 309 2.96 18.12 13.30
C LEU A 309 2.97 16.75 12.60
N ARG A 310 2.24 15.77 13.16
CA ARG A 310 2.17 14.42 12.61
C ARG A 310 1.37 14.31 11.31
N LEU A 311 0.42 15.23 11.09
CA LEU A 311 -0.40 15.29 9.88
C LEU A 311 0.37 15.88 8.68
N GLY A 312 1.63 16.31 8.89
CA GLY A 312 2.51 16.77 7.82
C GLY A 312 2.12 18.13 7.23
N VAL A 313 1.33 18.89 7.99
CA VAL A 313 0.83 20.21 7.61
C VAL A 313 1.44 21.22 8.58
N ARG A 314 2.16 22.21 8.04
CA ARG A 314 2.40 23.44 8.78
C ARG A 314 1.04 24.12 8.85
N ILE A 315 0.43 24.26 10.04
CA ILE A 315 -0.69 25.18 10.21
C ILE A 315 -0.13 26.54 9.78
N VAL A 316 -0.41 26.96 8.54
CA VAL A 316 0.25 28.12 7.92
C VAL A 316 -0.20 29.36 8.69
N GLY A 317 0.71 29.94 9.48
CA GLY A 317 0.68 31.35 9.86
C GLY A 317 -0.08 31.81 11.11
N ARG A 318 -0.72 31.00 11.97
CA ARG A 318 -1.55 31.60 13.05
C ARG A 318 -1.58 30.84 14.38
N GLU A 319 -0.86 31.35 15.38
CA GLU A 319 -1.22 31.20 16.81
C GLU A 319 -2.72 31.41 17.03
N ARG A 320 -3.34 32.32 16.24
CA ARG A 320 -4.78 32.57 16.22
C ARG A 320 -5.63 31.34 15.86
N VAL A 321 -5.20 30.47 14.93
CA VAL A 321 -5.97 29.25 14.57
C VAL A 321 -5.85 28.22 15.68
N VAL A 322 -4.63 28.02 16.21
CA VAL A 322 -4.41 27.13 17.36
C VAL A 322 -5.23 27.60 18.58
N HIS A 323 -5.20 28.89 18.89
CA HIS A 323 -5.95 29.49 19.99
C HIS A 323 -7.47 29.38 19.77
N PHE A 324 -7.94 29.59 18.55
CA PHE A 324 -9.35 29.42 18.19
C PHE A 324 -9.81 27.96 18.36
N LEU A 325 -9.05 27.01 17.82
CA LEU A 325 -9.30 25.57 17.97
C LEU A 325 -9.28 25.16 19.44
N ALA A 326 -8.28 25.61 20.20
CA ALA A 326 -8.15 25.31 21.62
C ALA A 326 -9.35 25.83 22.42
N THR A 327 -9.78 27.07 22.15
CA THR A 327 -10.94 27.69 22.81
C THR A 327 -12.23 26.95 22.48
N TYR A 328 -12.45 26.63 21.20
CA TYR A 328 -13.68 25.96 20.77
C TYR A 328 -13.73 24.52 21.31
N LEU A 329 -12.69 23.72 21.07
CA LEU A 329 -12.62 22.33 21.52
C LEU A 329 -12.58 22.25 23.05
N GLY A 330 -11.91 23.19 23.72
CA GLY A 330 -11.89 23.30 25.18
C GLY A 330 -13.30 23.48 25.75
N ARG A 331 -14.07 24.43 25.20
CA ARG A 331 -15.49 24.64 25.58
C ARG A 331 -16.36 23.42 25.27
N LEU A 332 -16.07 22.73 24.16
CA LEU A 332 -16.82 21.56 23.73
C LEU A 332 -16.65 20.38 24.70
N ILE A 333 -15.43 20.14 25.17
CA ILE A 333 -15.12 18.98 26.02
C ILE A 333 -15.28 19.27 27.52
N ALA A 334 -15.26 20.54 27.95
CA ALA A 334 -15.36 20.92 29.37
C ALA A 334 -16.53 20.27 30.14
N PRO A 335 -17.76 20.13 29.56
CA PRO A 335 -18.87 19.47 30.26
C PRO A 335 -18.65 17.98 30.52
N TYR A 336 -17.72 17.33 29.81
CA TYR A 336 -17.48 15.89 29.89
C TYR A 336 -16.24 15.53 30.71
N VAL A 337 -15.59 16.53 31.31
CA VAL A 337 -14.40 16.38 32.14
C VAL A 337 -14.76 16.39 33.62
N GLY A 338 -14.07 15.56 34.41
CA GLY A 338 -14.19 15.56 35.87
C GLY A 338 -14.73 14.26 36.47
N PRO A 339 -14.61 14.09 37.81
CA PRO A 339 -14.77 12.81 38.49
C PRO A 339 -16.22 12.28 38.55
N ARG A 340 -17.24 13.13 38.34
CA ARG A 340 -18.65 12.70 38.37
C ARG A 340 -19.16 12.17 37.03
N ILE A 341 -18.73 12.79 35.93
CA ILE A 341 -19.22 12.49 34.58
C ILE A 341 -18.35 11.41 33.93
N SER A 342 -17.04 11.37 34.23
CA SER A 342 -16.13 10.37 33.68
C SER A 342 -16.55 8.92 33.94
N PRO A 343 -17.04 8.53 35.14
CA PRO A 343 -17.54 7.17 35.36
C PRO A 343 -18.78 6.84 34.54
N ALA A 344 -19.72 7.79 34.37
CA ALA A 344 -20.93 7.58 33.57
C ALA A 344 -20.60 7.44 32.08
N LEU A 345 -19.71 8.31 31.57
CA LEU A 345 -19.20 8.27 30.21
C LEU A 345 -18.46 6.95 29.92
N SER A 346 -17.60 6.54 30.84
CA SER A 346 -16.84 5.29 30.72
C SER A 346 -17.73 4.08 30.77
N ARG A 347 -18.73 4.06 31.66
CA ARG A 347 -19.75 3.00 31.71
C ARG A 347 -20.53 2.95 30.41
N ALA A 348 -20.90 4.10 29.82
CA ALA A 348 -21.58 4.14 28.53
C ALA A 348 -20.69 3.56 27.41
N ILE A 349 -19.41 3.90 27.36
CA ILE A 349 -18.44 3.32 26.40
C ILE A 349 -18.27 1.81 26.64
N VAL A 350 -18.22 1.38 27.89
CA VAL A 350 -18.03 -0.03 28.28
C VAL A 350 -19.26 -0.88 28.01
N ASP A 351 -20.45 -0.39 28.37
CA ASP A 351 -21.73 -1.05 28.19
C ASP A 351 -22.10 -1.11 26.71
N ALA A 352 -21.70 -0.10 25.92
CA ALA A 352 -21.87 -0.08 24.47
C ALA A 352 -20.94 -1.06 23.71
N GLY A 353 -19.95 -1.71 24.36
CA GLY A 353 -19.27 -2.83 23.69
C GLY A 353 -18.03 -3.47 24.34
N LEU A 354 -17.46 -2.95 25.45
CA LEU A 354 -16.32 -3.61 26.11
C LEU A 354 -16.70 -4.84 26.94
N ARG A 355 -17.94 -4.97 27.43
CA ARG A 355 -18.37 -6.19 28.17
C ARG A 355 -18.25 -7.49 27.37
N MET A 356 -18.16 -7.43 26.04
CA MET A 356 -17.93 -8.60 25.19
C MET A 356 -16.45 -8.85 24.84
N LEU A 357 -15.56 -7.87 25.08
CA LEU A 357 -14.12 -7.97 24.81
C LEU A 357 -13.33 -8.52 25.99
N THR A 358 -13.86 -8.43 27.22
CA THR A 358 -13.17 -8.81 28.47
C THR A 358 -13.52 -10.20 29.01
N LEU A 359 -14.24 -11.04 28.26
CA LEU A 359 -14.71 -12.35 28.78
C LEU A 359 -13.70 -13.51 28.70
N GLU A 360 -12.43 -13.31 28.29
CA GLU A 360 -11.46 -14.41 28.17
C GLU A 360 -10.02 -14.07 28.63
N ALA A 361 -9.85 -13.52 29.84
CA ALA A 361 -8.61 -13.69 30.60
C ALA A 361 -8.98 -14.04 32.05
N PRO A 362 -8.86 -15.32 32.49
CA PRO A 362 -9.02 -15.66 33.88
C PRO A 362 -7.68 -15.42 34.60
N ASP A 363 -7.54 -14.30 35.29
CA ASP A 363 -6.54 -14.17 36.35
C ASP A 363 -7.11 -14.82 37.61
N GLU A 364 -7.10 -16.16 37.67
CA GLU A 364 -7.50 -16.94 38.86
C GLU A 364 -6.39 -17.03 39.94
N GLU A 365 -5.25 -16.37 39.78
CA GLU A 365 -4.13 -16.48 40.75
C GLU A 365 -3.93 -15.28 41.70
N SER A 366 -4.79 -14.27 41.64
CA SER A 366 -4.79 -13.19 42.65
C SER A 366 -5.89 -13.44 43.68
N GLY A 367 -5.57 -14.21 44.72
CA GLY A 367 -6.49 -14.53 45.81
C GLY A 367 -6.90 -13.29 46.61
N GLU A 368 -8.14 -12.84 46.43
CA GLU A 368 -9.16 -12.55 47.46
C GLU A 368 -10.46 -12.09 46.76
N PRO A 369 -11.62 -12.69 47.03
CA PRO A 369 -12.88 -12.33 46.38
C PRO A 369 -13.56 -11.19 47.15
N ASP A 370 -13.30 -9.94 46.77
CA ASP A 370 -14.09 -8.80 47.22
C ASP A 370 -14.48 -7.88 46.03
N GLY A 371 -15.78 -7.87 45.70
CA GLY A 371 -16.41 -6.85 44.86
C GLY A 371 -16.41 -7.05 43.33
N ALA A 372 -17.38 -7.83 42.83
CA ALA A 372 -17.98 -7.80 41.49
C ALA A 372 -17.36 -6.89 40.39
N ASN A 373 -16.71 -7.49 39.38
CA ASN A 373 -16.63 -7.02 37.97
C ASN A 373 -16.41 -5.51 37.70
N GLY A 374 -15.68 -4.79 38.56
CA GLY A 374 -15.50 -3.35 38.45
C GLY A 374 -14.15 -2.95 37.88
N LEU A 375 -14.14 -2.19 36.78
CA LEU A 375 -12.98 -1.37 36.39
C LEU A 375 -12.61 -0.46 37.57
N HIS A 376 -11.32 -0.39 37.94
CA HIS A 376 -10.87 0.54 38.98
C HIS A 376 -11.25 1.98 38.60
N GLU A 377 -11.53 2.84 39.60
CA GLU A 377 -11.98 4.22 39.35
C GLU A 377 -10.98 5.00 38.47
N GLY A 378 -9.68 4.73 38.60
CA GLY A 378 -8.63 5.27 37.72
C GLY A 378 -8.75 4.84 36.26
N ASP A 379 -9.11 3.58 35.98
CA ASP A 379 -9.26 3.07 34.61
C ASP A 379 -10.47 3.67 33.91
N THR A 380 -11.55 3.93 34.65
CA THR A 380 -12.72 4.63 34.10
C THR A 380 -12.36 6.07 33.72
N ARG A 381 -11.76 6.86 34.61
CA ARG A 381 -11.37 8.24 34.27
C ARG A 381 -10.44 8.32 33.07
N ARG A 382 -9.50 7.38 32.96
CA ARG A 382 -8.60 7.30 31.81
C ARG A 382 -9.32 6.98 30.50
N LEU A 383 -10.31 6.08 30.51
CA LEU A 383 -11.08 5.73 29.31
C LEU A 383 -11.89 6.93 28.79
N ALA A 384 -12.52 7.70 29.67
CA ALA A 384 -13.20 8.94 29.31
C ALA A 384 -12.23 9.97 28.70
N ALA A 385 -11.07 10.18 29.35
CA ALA A 385 -10.03 11.08 28.84
C ALA A 385 -9.48 10.64 27.47
N GLU A 386 -9.33 9.33 27.23
CA GLU A 386 -8.91 8.78 25.94
C GLU A 386 -9.92 9.05 24.82
N ALA A 387 -11.22 8.99 25.11
CA ALA A 387 -12.28 9.30 24.15
C ALA A 387 -12.32 10.80 23.82
N LEU A 388 -12.09 11.67 24.81
CA LEU A 388 -11.97 13.11 24.58
C LEU A 388 -10.71 13.45 23.75
N ALA A 389 -9.58 12.79 24.02
CA ALA A 389 -8.38 12.91 23.21
C ALA A 389 -8.61 12.48 21.76
N ALA A 390 -9.31 11.37 21.55
CA ALA A 390 -9.70 10.90 20.22
C ALA A 390 -10.57 11.92 19.45
N LEU A 391 -11.51 12.58 20.12
CA LEU A 391 -12.32 13.65 19.52
C LEU A 391 -11.44 14.82 19.07
N VAL A 392 -10.54 15.29 19.93
CA VAL A 392 -9.65 16.42 19.61
C VAL A 392 -8.71 16.08 18.46
N GLU A 393 -8.16 14.87 18.44
CA GLU A 393 -7.32 14.36 17.33
C GLU A 393 -8.09 14.36 16.00
N ASP A 394 -9.30 13.81 15.97
CA ASP A 394 -10.11 13.70 14.74
C ASP A 394 -10.55 15.07 14.22
N ALA A 395 -10.98 15.97 15.12
CA ALA A 395 -11.36 17.32 14.75
C ALA A 395 -10.15 18.10 14.18
N THR A 396 -8.98 17.95 14.80
CA THR A 396 -7.73 18.56 14.30
C THR A 396 -7.37 18.00 12.92
N ALA A 397 -7.47 16.68 12.74
CA ALA A 397 -7.19 16.02 11.46
C ALA A 397 -8.09 16.54 10.33
N HIS A 398 -9.37 16.81 10.61
CA HIS A 398 -10.27 17.40 9.63
C HIS A 398 -9.87 18.83 9.26
N VAL A 399 -9.55 19.66 10.26
CA VAL A 399 -9.14 21.05 10.04
C VAL A 399 -7.85 21.15 9.20
N THR A 400 -6.91 20.22 9.38
CA THR A 400 -5.68 20.20 8.57
C THR A 400 -5.90 19.85 7.09
N GLN A 401 -7.10 19.38 6.72
CA GLN A 401 -7.47 19.03 5.34
C GLN A 401 -8.27 20.14 4.65
N LEU A 402 -8.59 21.22 5.35
CA LEU A 402 -9.27 22.38 4.77
C LEU A 402 -8.33 23.16 3.86
N ASP A 403 -8.89 23.77 2.83
CA ASP A 403 -8.20 24.67 1.91
C ASP A 403 -7.86 26.01 2.57
N GLU A 404 -6.90 26.74 2.00
CA GLU A 404 -6.43 28.02 2.56
C GLU A 404 -7.54 29.09 2.60
N GLU A 405 -8.48 29.09 1.65
CA GLU A 405 -9.60 30.05 1.63
C GLU A 405 -10.54 29.82 2.81
N THR A 406 -10.87 28.56 3.10
CA THR A 406 -11.67 28.17 4.28
C THR A 406 -10.97 28.50 5.60
N LEU A 407 -9.64 28.34 5.68
CA LEU A 407 -8.87 28.65 6.89
C LEU A 407 -8.78 30.17 7.17
N ASP A 408 -8.88 31.00 6.13
CA ASP A 408 -8.78 32.45 6.26
C ASP A 408 -10.11 33.14 6.61
N ASP A 409 -11.25 32.58 6.22
CA ASP A 409 -12.58 33.06 6.60
C ASP A 409 -12.98 32.52 7.99
N PRO A 410 -13.16 33.40 9.00
CA PRO A 410 -13.52 32.97 10.35
C PRO A 410 -14.84 32.19 10.44
N LEU A 411 -15.83 32.53 9.62
CA LEU A 411 -17.14 31.91 9.66
C LEU A 411 -17.12 30.52 9.01
N LEU A 412 -16.39 30.37 7.90
CA LEU A 412 -16.20 29.07 7.25
C LEU A 412 -15.36 28.14 8.12
N LEU A 413 -14.30 28.64 8.75
CA LEU A 413 -13.50 27.90 9.73
C LEU A 413 -14.35 27.43 10.92
N GLU A 414 -15.21 28.31 11.46
CA GLU A 414 -16.11 27.94 12.56
C GLU A 414 -17.11 26.86 12.13
N ALA A 415 -17.74 27.01 10.95
CA ALA A 415 -18.68 26.02 10.43
C ALA A 415 -18.02 24.65 10.20
N ALA A 416 -16.83 24.62 9.58
CA ALA A 416 -16.06 23.40 9.36
C ALA A 416 -15.64 22.74 10.68
N LEU A 417 -15.30 23.52 11.70
CA LEU A 417 -14.95 23.02 13.02
C LEU A 417 -16.15 22.44 13.78
N VAL A 418 -17.33 23.05 13.63
CA VAL A 418 -18.58 22.51 14.18
C VAL A 418 -18.91 21.16 13.55
N GLU A 419 -18.81 21.04 12.22
CA GLU A 419 -19.02 19.77 11.51
C GLU A 419 -18.00 18.71 11.94
N ALA A 420 -16.70 19.07 11.94
CA ALA A 420 -15.62 18.19 12.38
C ALA A 420 -15.81 17.71 13.82
N GLY A 421 -16.19 18.61 14.72
CA GLY A 421 -16.44 18.27 16.13
C GLY A 421 -17.61 17.31 16.30
N ARG A 422 -18.70 17.48 15.54
CA ARG A 422 -19.85 16.56 15.56
C ARG A 422 -19.48 15.18 15.02
N ASP A 423 -18.78 15.12 13.90
CA ASP A 423 -18.32 13.86 13.30
C ASP A 423 -17.35 13.09 14.22
N ALA A 424 -16.40 13.82 14.83
CA ALA A 424 -15.45 13.29 15.79
C ALA A 424 -16.15 12.80 17.07
N ALA A 425 -17.16 13.53 17.55
CA ALA A 425 -17.97 13.13 18.70
C ALA A 425 -18.80 11.87 18.41
N ALA A 426 -19.45 11.80 17.25
CA ALA A 426 -20.21 10.64 16.82
C ALA A 426 -19.34 9.38 16.64
N THR A 427 -18.04 9.55 16.40
CA THR A 427 -17.09 8.43 16.34
C THR A 427 -16.58 8.02 17.73
N SER A 428 -16.39 8.98 18.63
CA SER A 428 -15.74 8.72 19.93
C SER A 428 -16.72 8.39 21.06
N PHE A 429 -17.99 8.79 20.94
CA PHE A 429 -18.97 8.69 22.02
C PHE A 429 -20.25 7.93 21.61
N PRO A 430 -20.86 7.18 22.55
CA PRO A 430 -22.20 6.65 22.36
C PRO A 430 -23.22 7.77 22.17
N TYR A 431 -24.21 7.55 21.31
CA TYR A 431 -25.26 8.53 21.00
C TYR A 431 -26.04 8.99 22.25
N GLU A 432 -26.21 8.11 23.24
CA GLU A 432 -26.95 8.39 24.47
C GLU A 432 -26.30 9.50 25.31
N VAL A 433 -24.97 9.64 25.21
CA VAL A 433 -24.20 10.67 25.92
C VAL A 433 -24.29 12.03 25.21
N LEU A 434 -24.43 12.03 23.88
CA LEU A 434 -24.39 13.26 23.05
C LEU A 434 -25.74 14.00 22.96
N ARG A 435 -26.84 13.38 23.39
CA ARG A 435 -28.22 13.96 23.34
C ARG A 435 -28.45 15.27 24.12
N PRO A 436 -27.84 15.52 25.30
CA PRO A 436 -28.19 16.70 26.10
C PRO A 436 -27.79 18.03 25.45
N ASP A 437 -26.75 18.04 24.61
CA ASP A 437 -26.04 19.28 24.25
C ASP A 437 -26.07 19.62 22.74
N GLY A 438 -26.87 18.91 21.94
CA GLY A 438 -27.04 19.21 20.49
C GLY A 438 -25.85 18.82 19.61
N LEU A 439 -24.99 17.92 20.11
CA LEU A 439 -23.80 17.42 19.42
C LEU A 439 -24.08 16.28 18.42
N ALA A 440 -25.25 15.65 18.48
CA ALA A 440 -25.62 14.56 17.58
C ALA A 440 -27.03 14.77 16.99
N ASP A 441 -27.15 14.66 15.67
CA ASP A 441 -28.44 14.64 14.99
C ASP A 441 -29.16 13.29 15.20
N GLU A 442 -30.50 13.30 15.27
CA GLU A 442 -31.31 12.08 15.39
C GLU A 442 -31.13 11.10 14.22
N ALA A 443 -30.68 11.59 13.06
CA ALA A 443 -30.39 10.80 11.87
C ALA A 443 -29.09 9.99 11.96
N THR A 444 -28.19 10.29 12.91
CA THR A 444 -26.83 9.72 13.00
C THR A 444 -26.79 8.40 13.79
N ARG A 445 -27.85 7.59 13.74
CA ARG A 445 -27.96 6.36 14.57
C ARG A 445 -27.56 5.09 13.83
N PRO A 446 -26.88 4.15 14.52
CA PRO A 446 -26.26 4.25 15.84
C PRO A 446 -24.77 4.60 15.75
N ALA A 447 -24.34 5.68 16.42
CA ALA A 447 -22.94 5.94 16.74
C ALA A 447 -22.39 4.79 17.59
N VAL A 448 -21.61 3.90 16.98
CA VAL A 448 -20.93 2.82 17.69
C VAL A 448 -19.59 3.35 18.20
N PRO A 449 -19.28 3.27 19.50
CA PRO A 449 -18.05 3.84 20.01
C PRO A 449 -16.82 3.08 19.51
N TRP A 450 -15.80 3.85 19.13
CA TRP A 450 -14.50 3.36 18.70
C TRP A 450 -13.47 3.52 19.82
N VAL A 451 -12.90 2.42 20.28
CA VAL A 451 -11.98 2.40 21.42
C VAL A 451 -10.53 2.35 20.94
N ALA A 452 -9.67 3.21 21.49
CA ALA A 452 -8.25 3.24 21.18
C ALA A 452 -7.55 1.94 21.65
N MET A 453 -6.78 1.35 20.73
CA MET A 453 -6.09 0.07 20.88
C MET A 453 -4.63 0.16 20.39
N PRO A 454 -3.71 -0.68 20.88
CA PRO A 454 -3.88 -1.63 22.00
C PRO A 454 -4.21 -0.92 23.33
N ARG A 455 -4.75 -1.65 24.32
CA ARG A 455 -5.12 -1.07 25.63
C ARG A 455 -3.91 -0.63 26.46
N ARG A 456 -2.76 -1.28 26.26
CA ARG A 456 -1.48 -0.99 26.89
C ARG A 456 -0.48 -0.54 25.81
N GLY A 457 0.29 0.50 26.10
CA GLY A 457 1.27 1.06 25.19
C GLY A 457 0.71 2.09 24.19
N PRO A 458 1.51 2.45 23.16
CA PRO A 458 1.11 3.45 22.18
C PRO A 458 -0.12 3.03 21.39
N ARG A 459 -1.08 3.95 21.20
CA ARG A 459 -2.32 3.67 20.47
C ARG A 459 -2.03 3.70 18.97
N ARG A 460 -2.43 2.65 18.28
CA ARG A 460 -2.05 2.39 16.88
C ARG A 460 -3.22 2.01 16.01
N TYR A 461 -4.42 1.87 16.56
CA TYR A 461 -5.68 1.73 15.83
C TYR A 461 -6.83 1.99 16.79
N ARG A 462 -8.05 2.13 16.27
CA ARG A 462 -9.26 2.04 17.07
C ARG A 462 -10.04 0.79 16.69
N LYS A 463 -10.67 0.16 17.66
CA LYS A 463 -11.55 -0.99 17.48
C LYS A 463 -12.98 -0.58 17.77
N CYS A 464 -13.89 -0.92 16.87
CA CYS A 464 -15.31 -0.74 17.09
C CYS A 464 -15.75 -1.66 18.24
N ALA A 465 -16.42 -1.08 19.24
CA ALA A 465 -16.81 -1.83 20.43
C ALA A 465 -17.91 -2.87 20.11
N ARG A 466 -18.71 -2.66 19.07
CA ARG A 466 -19.73 -3.62 18.63
C ARG A 466 -19.13 -4.68 17.70
N ILE A 467 -19.40 -5.92 18.03
CA ILE A 467 -19.17 -7.07 17.14
C ILE A 467 -20.49 -7.37 16.43
N PHE A 468 -20.43 -7.61 15.11
CA PHE A 468 -21.61 -7.85 14.29
C PHE A 468 -21.71 -9.32 13.93
N ASP A 469 -22.74 -10.01 14.42
CA ASP A 469 -23.08 -11.37 13.96
C ASP A 469 -23.81 -11.29 12.61
N VAL A 470 -23.20 -11.87 11.57
CA VAL A 470 -23.68 -11.81 10.18
C VAL A 470 -23.75 -13.22 9.59
N THR A 471 -24.79 -13.49 8.82
CA THR A 471 -24.85 -14.70 7.98
C THR A 471 -24.36 -14.38 6.58
N LEU A 472 -23.15 -14.82 6.26
CA LEU A 472 -22.49 -14.62 4.97
C LEU A 472 -22.98 -15.69 3.99
N THR A 473 -23.95 -15.33 3.14
CA THR A 473 -24.36 -16.19 2.01
C THR A 473 -23.36 -16.07 0.86
N PRO A 474 -23.25 -17.07 -0.04
CA PRO A 474 -22.37 -16.97 -1.21
C PRO A 474 -22.70 -15.77 -2.11
N GLN A 475 -23.97 -15.38 -2.21
CA GLN A 475 -24.38 -14.20 -2.97
C GLN A 475 -23.86 -12.91 -2.31
N LEU A 476 -24.03 -12.79 -0.98
CA LEU A 476 -23.56 -11.62 -0.22
C LEU A 476 -22.03 -11.53 -0.26
N ALA A 477 -21.34 -12.63 0.04
CA ALA A 477 -19.88 -12.69 0.03
C ALA A 477 -19.29 -12.52 -1.38
N GLY A 478 -20.02 -12.88 -2.43
CA GLY A 478 -19.64 -12.63 -3.82
C GLY A 478 -19.74 -11.16 -4.24
N ALA A 479 -20.62 -10.39 -3.60
CA ALA A 479 -20.81 -8.96 -3.89
C ALA A 479 -19.79 -8.06 -3.19
N VAL A 480 -19.23 -8.51 -2.06
CA VAL A 480 -18.23 -7.76 -1.30
C VAL A 480 -16.84 -8.00 -1.85
N ARG A 481 -16.13 -6.91 -2.16
CA ARG A 481 -14.73 -6.94 -2.58
C ARG A 481 -13.79 -6.85 -1.37
N VAL A 482 -12.69 -7.58 -1.47
CA VAL A 482 -11.57 -7.59 -0.52
C VAL A 482 -10.31 -7.10 -1.23
N PHE A 483 -9.19 -6.97 -0.51
CA PHE A 483 -7.93 -6.53 -1.11
C PHE A 483 -7.54 -7.35 -2.35
N GLY A 484 -6.97 -6.67 -3.36
CA GLY A 484 -6.54 -7.28 -4.61
C GLY A 484 -7.69 -7.58 -5.59
N GLY A 485 -8.84 -6.92 -5.40
CA GLY A 485 -10.03 -7.08 -6.25
C GLY A 485 -10.75 -8.43 -6.12
N ARG A 486 -10.34 -9.27 -5.16
CA ARG A 486 -10.98 -10.57 -4.92
C ARG A 486 -12.35 -10.40 -4.25
N THR A 487 -13.17 -11.44 -4.29
CA THR A 487 -14.45 -11.45 -3.54
C THR A 487 -14.26 -12.07 -2.16
N LEU A 488 -15.07 -11.63 -1.19
CA LEU A 488 -15.09 -12.21 0.15
C LEU A 488 -15.41 -13.71 0.10
N ASP A 489 -16.28 -14.16 -0.81
CA ASP A 489 -16.57 -15.60 -1.03
C ASP A 489 -15.29 -16.39 -1.38
N SER A 490 -14.46 -15.85 -2.28
CA SER A 490 -13.18 -16.50 -2.62
C SER A 490 -12.23 -16.54 -1.41
N HIS A 491 -12.20 -15.47 -0.61
CA HIS A 491 -11.37 -15.39 0.57
C HIS A 491 -11.80 -16.39 1.66
N LEU A 492 -13.11 -16.53 1.89
CA LEU A 492 -13.67 -17.46 2.86
C LEU A 492 -13.39 -18.93 2.51
N ARG A 493 -13.47 -19.28 1.22
CA ARG A 493 -13.12 -20.62 0.74
C ARG A 493 -11.65 -20.93 0.94
N ASP A 494 -10.79 -19.99 0.60
CA ASP A 494 -9.34 -20.21 0.65
C ASP A 494 -8.81 -20.24 2.09
N ARG A 495 -9.26 -19.31 2.94
CA ARG A 495 -8.73 -19.14 4.31
C ARG A 495 -9.44 -20.00 5.34
N PHE A 496 -10.73 -20.23 5.18
CA PHE A 496 -11.55 -20.95 6.16
C PHE A 496 -12.07 -22.29 5.64
N GLY A 497 -11.88 -22.62 4.34
CA GLY A 497 -12.33 -23.89 3.77
C GLY A 497 -13.85 -24.04 3.74
N THR A 498 -14.58 -22.94 3.82
CA THR A 498 -16.05 -22.95 3.95
C THR A 498 -16.73 -22.99 2.59
N ALA A 499 -17.78 -23.80 2.45
CA ALA A 499 -18.63 -23.84 1.26
C ALA A 499 -20.10 -23.65 1.67
N GLY A 500 -20.75 -22.59 1.16
CA GLY A 500 -22.14 -22.27 1.48
C GLY A 500 -22.30 -21.14 2.51
N PRO A 501 -23.50 -20.94 3.07
CA PRO A 501 -23.75 -19.90 4.07
C PRO A 501 -22.99 -20.13 5.37
N VAL A 502 -22.30 -19.10 5.87
CA VAL A 502 -21.50 -19.16 7.09
C VAL A 502 -21.99 -18.13 8.09
N ARG A 503 -22.16 -18.51 9.36
CA ARG A 503 -22.33 -17.54 10.45
C ARG A 503 -20.96 -17.03 10.87
N ALA A 504 -20.77 -15.73 10.81
CA ALA A 504 -19.50 -15.09 11.11
C ALA A 504 -19.71 -13.87 12.02
N ARG A 505 -18.67 -13.53 12.77
CA ARG A 505 -18.56 -12.31 13.55
C ARG A 505 -17.67 -11.34 12.78
N ILE A 506 -18.16 -10.12 12.57
CA ILE A 506 -17.41 -9.05 11.91
C ILE A 506 -16.90 -8.09 12.97
N HIS A 507 -15.58 -7.90 13.00
CA HIS A 507 -14.87 -6.95 13.86
C HIS A 507 -14.43 -5.77 13.01
N LEU A 508 -14.60 -4.54 13.50
CA LEU A 508 -14.22 -3.35 12.73
C LEU A 508 -13.05 -2.62 13.39
N TYR A 509 -12.19 -2.05 12.56
CA TYR A 509 -10.99 -1.32 12.94
C TYR A 509 -10.91 0.01 12.18
N GLN A 510 -10.32 1.03 12.79
CA GLN A 510 -10.08 2.32 12.18
C GLN A 510 -8.61 2.69 12.33
N ALA A 511 -8.03 3.18 11.24
CA ALA A 511 -6.67 3.66 11.18
C ALA A 511 -6.52 5.05 11.83
N VAL A 512 -5.57 5.16 12.75
CA VAL A 512 -5.10 6.37 13.44
C VAL A 512 -3.59 6.57 13.16
N PRO A 513 -2.95 7.68 13.59
CA PRO A 513 -1.52 7.87 13.39
C PRO A 513 -0.69 6.66 13.88
N GLY A 514 0.23 6.18 13.04
CA GLY A 514 1.05 4.98 13.32
C GLY A 514 0.38 3.63 13.00
N SER A 515 -0.81 3.61 12.41
CA SER A 515 -1.49 2.34 12.06
C SER A 515 -0.78 1.57 10.95
N ARG A 516 -0.63 0.27 11.17
CA ARG A 516 -0.24 -0.72 10.16
C ARG A 516 -1.19 -1.90 10.24
N LEU A 517 -1.57 -2.47 9.09
CA LEU A 517 -2.49 -3.61 9.08
C LEU A 517 -1.90 -4.84 9.76
N ASP A 518 -0.62 -5.14 9.59
CA ASP A 518 0.04 -6.23 10.33
C ASP A 518 0.01 -6.05 11.82
N ARG A 519 0.16 -4.81 12.29
CA ARG A 519 0.13 -4.51 13.70
C ARG A 519 -1.26 -4.79 14.26
N ILE A 520 -2.30 -4.32 13.59
CA ILE A 520 -3.69 -4.62 13.95
C ILE A 520 -3.89 -6.14 13.95
N ALA A 521 -3.50 -6.81 12.87
CA ALA A 521 -3.75 -8.23 12.69
C ALA A 521 -3.02 -9.10 13.73
N ARG A 522 -1.76 -8.78 14.06
CA ARG A 522 -0.99 -9.48 15.10
C ARG A 522 -1.53 -9.19 16.50
N SER A 523 -1.91 -7.94 16.80
CA SER A 523 -2.50 -7.59 18.10
C SER A 523 -3.84 -8.29 18.33
N GLU A 524 -4.58 -8.59 17.27
CA GLU A 524 -5.92 -9.19 17.34
C GLU A 524 -5.91 -10.70 17.04
N ALA A 525 -4.75 -11.28 16.69
CA ALA A 525 -4.65 -12.66 16.22
C ALA A 525 -5.22 -13.67 17.22
N GLY A 526 -4.87 -13.53 18.51
CA GLY A 526 -5.36 -14.41 19.57
C GLY A 526 -6.89 -14.39 19.71
N LEU A 527 -7.49 -13.19 19.68
CA LEU A 527 -8.93 -13.02 19.79
C LEU A 527 -9.69 -13.59 18.58
N LEU A 528 -9.11 -13.44 17.39
CA LEU A 528 -9.75 -13.83 16.14
C LEU A 528 -9.52 -15.30 15.78
N GLY A 529 -8.76 -16.04 16.60
CA GLY A 529 -8.39 -17.43 16.33
C GLY A 529 -7.45 -17.56 15.13
N TRP A 530 -6.65 -16.51 14.89
CA TRP A 530 -5.66 -16.46 13.83
C TRP A 530 -4.33 -17.01 14.33
N ASP A 531 -3.62 -17.71 13.44
CA ASP A 531 -2.28 -18.17 13.74
C ASP A 531 -1.31 -16.97 13.81
N SER A 532 -0.78 -16.72 15.01
CA SER A 532 0.20 -15.66 15.25
C SER A 532 1.53 -15.88 14.50
N GLY A 533 1.78 -17.11 14.04
CA GLY A 533 2.92 -17.48 13.19
C GLY A 533 2.68 -17.30 11.69
N SER A 534 1.51 -16.81 11.26
CA SER A 534 1.22 -16.59 9.84
C SER A 534 2.15 -15.54 9.22
N GLU A 535 2.69 -15.82 8.04
CA GLU A 535 3.63 -14.91 7.32
C GLU A 535 2.99 -13.60 6.83
N ALA A 536 1.65 -13.53 6.72
CA ALA A 536 0.94 -12.37 6.18
C ALA A 536 -0.44 -12.16 6.87
N PRO A 537 -0.47 -11.81 8.17
CA PRO A 537 -1.71 -11.72 8.94
C PRO A 537 -2.59 -10.53 8.49
N TRP A 538 -1.98 -9.49 7.89
CA TRP A 538 -2.70 -8.36 7.30
C TRP A 538 -3.70 -8.76 6.21
N GLU A 539 -3.50 -9.88 5.51
CA GLU A 539 -4.41 -10.36 4.46
C GLU A 539 -5.81 -10.74 4.99
N LEU A 540 -5.96 -10.85 6.31
CA LEU A 540 -7.22 -11.15 6.99
C LEU A 540 -8.02 -9.89 7.36
N LEU A 541 -7.41 -8.71 7.21
CA LEU A 541 -8.07 -7.42 7.33
C LEU A 541 -8.44 -6.92 5.95
N HIS A 542 -9.67 -6.46 5.80
CA HIS A 542 -10.20 -5.96 4.52
C HIS A 542 -10.75 -4.55 4.70
N PRO A 543 -10.69 -3.70 3.67
CA PRO A 543 -11.21 -2.33 3.75
C PRO A 543 -12.74 -2.35 3.89
N LEU A 544 -13.24 -1.61 4.87
CA LEU A 544 -14.67 -1.45 5.11
C LEU A 544 -15.17 -0.23 4.32
N THR A 545 -15.47 -0.41 3.05
CA THR A 545 -16.07 0.67 2.23
C THR A 545 -17.53 0.90 2.60
N PRO A 546 -18.15 2.04 2.23
CA PRO A 546 -19.59 2.24 2.42
C PRO A 546 -20.43 1.13 1.78
N ILE A 547 -20.00 0.61 0.63
CA ILE A 547 -20.65 -0.53 -0.04
C ILE A 547 -20.49 -1.80 0.81
N ALA A 548 -19.28 -2.13 1.28
CA ALA A 548 -19.07 -3.30 2.11
C ALA A 548 -19.84 -3.20 3.43
N ALA A 549 -19.85 -2.04 4.07
CA ALA A 549 -20.59 -1.77 5.30
C ALA A 549 -22.11 -1.87 5.09
N GLY A 550 -22.64 -1.30 4.01
CA GLY A 550 -24.06 -1.41 3.66
C GLY A 550 -24.48 -2.86 3.38
N LEU A 551 -23.66 -3.63 2.66
CA LEU A 551 -23.95 -5.03 2.35
C LEU A 551 -23.81 -5.95 3.57
N LEU A 552 -22.72 -5.82 4.35
CA LEU A 552 -22.42 -6.72 5.47
C LEU A 552 -23.19 -6.37 6.74
N LEU A 553 -23.34 -5.08 7.02
CA LEU A 553 -23.79 -4.57 8.32
C LEU A 553 -25.16 -3.86 8.23
N GLY A 554 -25.63 -3.57 7.01
CA GLY A 554 -26.86 -2.80 6.79
C GLY A 554 -26.71 -1.30 7.04
N ASP A 555 -25.49 -0.82 7.24
CA ASP A 555 -25.20 0.57 7.59
C ASP A 555 -23.99 1.07 6.79
N PRO A 556 -24.19 1.85 5.71
CA PRO A 556 -23.10 2.37 4.90
C PRO A 556 -22.25 3.43 5.63
N ALA A 557 -22.78 4.11 6.64
CA ALA A 557 -22.04 5.15 7.39
C ALA A 557 -20.90 4.56 8.22
N LEU A 558 -20.97 3.26 8.55
CA LEU A 558 -19.87 2.54 9.18
C LEU A 558 -18.64 2.44 8.28
N GLY A 559 -18.78 2.57 6.95
CA GLY A 559 -17.67 2.53 6.00
C GLY A 559 -16.73 3.74 6.02
N GLY A 560 -17.05 4.78 6.80
CA GLY A 560 -16.30 6.04 6.81
C GLY A 560 -16.61 6.93 5.59
N LYS A 561 -16.18 8.21 5.64
CA LYS A 561 -16.29 9.13 4.51
C LYS A 561 -15.43 8.60 3.34
N GLU A 562 -15.96 8.75 2.13
CA GLU A 562 -15.47 8.13 0.91
C GLU A 562 -13.99 8.52 0.65
N VAL A 563 -13.08 7.62 0.99
CA VAL A 563 -11.73 7.67 0.42
C VAL A 563 -11.92 7.37 -1.06
N ALA A 564 -11.57 8.33 -1.91
CA ALA A 564 -11.77 8.34 -3.35
C ALA A 564 -11.74 6.94 -4.00
N ALA A 565 -12.91 6.57 -4.57
CA ALA A 565 -13.17 5.48 -5.50
C ALA A 565 -12.96 4.01 -5.04
N PRO A 566 -13.74 3.06 -5.59
CA PRO A 566 -13.49 1.60 -5.50
C PRO A 566 -12.08 1.18 -5.94
N ASP A 567 -11.37 2.06 -6.65
CA ASP A 567 -10.02 1.91 -7.17
C ASP A 567 -8.97 1.75 -6.05
N ASP A 568 -9.23 2.18 -4.81
CA ASP A 568 -8.32 1.97 -3.67
C ASP A 568 -8.31 0.49 -3.16
N LEU A 569 -9.31 -0.32 -3.54
CA LEU A 569 -9.40 -1.76 -3.20
C LEU A 569 -8.49 -2.65 -4.03
N THR A 570 -8.07 -2.16 -5.19
CA THR A 570 -7.16 -2.85 -6.10
C THR A 570 -5.71 -2.62 -5.71
N GLY A 571 -5.43 -1.94 -4.58
CA GLY A 571 -4.07 -1.65 -4.12
C GLY A 571 -3.43 -0.59 -5.02
N HIS A 572 -4.06 0.59 -5.17
CA HIS A 572 -3.46 1.70 -5.92
C HIS A 572 -2.49 2.54 -5.08
N ARG A 573 -2.62 2.49 -3.76
CA ARG A 573 -1.71 3.18 -2.82
C ARG A 573 -0.50 2.36 -2.39
N GLY A 574 -0.61 1.03 -2.39
CA GLY A 574 0.57 0.19 -2.57
C GLY A 574 0.84 0.09 -4.06
N ARG A 575 2.09 -0.06 -4.54
CA ARG A 575 2.27 -0.14 -6.00
C ARG A 575 1.73 -1.45 -6.61
N PHE A 576 1.33 -2.38 -5.74
CA PHE A 576 0.90 -3.74 -6.01
C PHE A 576 -0.62 -3.96 -5.99
N PRO A 577 -1.16 -4.70 -6.98
CA PRO A 577 -2.48 -5.28 -6.85
C PRO A 577 -2.50 -6.36 -5.78
N GLY A 578 -3.09 -6.04 -4.63
CA GLY A 578 -3.26 -6.95 -3.49
C GLY A 578 -2.42 -6.66 -2.25
N THR A 579 -1.41 -5.78 -2.32
CA THR A 579 -0.70 -5.32 -1.11
C THR A 579 -1.31 -4.01 -0.63
N PRO A 580 -1.77 -3.92 0.62
CA PRO A 580 -2.26 -2.68 1.16
C PRO A 580 -1.06 -1.74 1.34
N GLY A 581 -1.10 -0.59 0.69
CA GLY A 581 -0.23 0.53 1.05
C GLY A 581 -0.48 0.99 2.48
N ALA A 582 0.24 2.02 2.93
CA ALA A 582 -0.02 2.62 4.23
C ALA A 582 -1.51 3.02 4.36
N PRO A 583 -2.21 2.59 5.43
CA PRO A 583 -3.57 3.01 5.69
C PRO A 583 -3.71 4.52 5.66
N LEU A 584 -4.86 5.01 5.21
CA LEU A 584 -5.21 6.39 5.43
C LEU A 584 -5.67 6.65 6.85
N LEU A 585 -5.41 7.86 7.34
CA LEU A 585 -6.01 8.33 8.57
C LEU A 585 -7.54 8.30 8.44
N GLY A 586 -8.20 7.68 9.42
CA GLY A 586 -9.65 7.48 9.44
C GLY A 586 -10.16 6.31 8.61
N GLN A 587 -9.32 5.66 7.77
CA GLN A 587 -9.74 4.51 6.97
C GLN A 587 -10.19 3.36 7.87
N ARG A 588 -11.31 2.72 7.50
CA ARG A 588 -11.90 1.63 8.26
C ARG A 588 -11.66 0.29 7.59
N PHE A 589 -11.51 -0.74 8.42
CA PHE A 589 -11.25 -2.12 8.03
C PHE A 589 -12.19 -3.05 8.79
N TYR A 590 -12.40 -4.25 8.24
CA TYR A 590 -13.11 -5.33 8.90
C TYR A 590 -12.28 -6.62 8.88
N ALA A 591 -12.45 -7.41 9.93
CA ALA A 591 -11.99 -8.80 10.01
C ALA A 591 -13.19 -9.73 10.13
N VAL A 592 -13.08 -10.91 9.50
CA VAL A 592 -14.09 -11.96 9.62
C VAL A 592 -13.59 -13.05 10.55
N GLN A 593 -14.35 -13.31 11.61
CA GLN A 593 -14.14 -14.43 12.51
C GLN A 593 -15.24 -15.48 12.27
N VAL A 594 -14.85 -16.71 11.96
CA VAL A 594 -15.78 -17.84 11.82
C VAL A 594 -15.65 -18.71 13.07
N PRO A 595 -16.65 -18.73 13.97
CA PRO A 595 -16.56 -19.50 15.22
C PRO A 595 -16.26 -20.99 14.97
N GLY A 596 -15.32 -21.54 15.73
CA GLY A 596 -14.94 -22.95 15.64
C GLY A 596 -14.06 -23.33 14.44
N VAL A 597 -13.67 -22.36 13.60
CA VAL A 597 -12.77 -22.58 12.47
C VAL A 597 -11.48 -21.79 12.71
N VAL A 598 -10.39 -22.50 12.95
CA VAL A 598 -9.05 -21.90 12.95
C VAL A 598 -8.68 -21.56 11.51
N THR A 599 -8.20 -20.33 11.27
CA THR A 599 -7.71 -19.95 9.94
C THR A 599 -6.64 -20.93 9.49
N ARG A 600 -6.77 -21.45 8.28
CA ARG A 600 -5.72 -22.29 7.71
C ARG A 600 -4.53 -21.41 7.41
N SER A 601 -3.49 -21.52 8.23
CA SER A 601 -2.14 -21.14 7.82
C SER A 601 -1.82 -21.94 6.57
N ARG A 602 -1.49 -21.27 5.46
CA ARG A 602 -0.92 -21.96 4.29
C ARG A 602 0.29 -22.73 4.84
N PRO A 603 0.34 -24.08 4.71
CA PRO A 603 1.27 -24.89 5.49
C PRO A 603 2.71 -24.57 5.10
N GLY A 604 3.40 -23.72 5.85
CA GLY A 604 4.83 -23.51 5.74
C GLY A 604 5.54 -24.78 6.20
N ARG A 605 6.04 -25.59 5.27
CA ARG A 605 6.88 -26.73 5.63
C ARG A 605 8.17 -26.67 4.85
N GLY A 606 9.25 -26.55 5.61
CA GLY A 606 10.62 -26.47 5.12
C GLY A 606 10.97 -27.63 4.22
N THR A 607 11.15 -27.30 2.95
CA THR A 607 12.11 -27.94 2.05
C THR A 607 12.57 -26.86 1.09
N ARG A 608 13.90 -26.68 1.02
CA ARG A 608 14.59 -25.80 0.08
C ARG A 608 14.01 -25.93 -1.33
N GLY A 609 13.64 -24.81 -1.93
CA GLY A 609 13.28 -24.70 -3.35
C GLY A 609 11.88 -24.13 -3.59
N ALA A 610 11.83 -22.96 -4.22
CA ALA A 610 10.67 -22.15 -4.60
C ALA A 610 9.98 -21.40 -3.45
N ALA A 611 10.44 -20.16 -3.23
CA ALA A 611 9.69 -19.12 -2.52
C ALA A 611 8.24 -19.10 -3.04
N ARG A 612 7.28 -19.36 -2.14
CA ARG A 612 5.85 -19.37 -2.48
C ARG A 612 5.41 -17.96 -2.86
N ARG A 613 5.27 -17.73 -4.17
CA ARG A 613 4.84 -16.44 -4.71
C ARG A 613 3.41 -16.14 -4.27
N ARG A 614 3.23 -15.02 -3.57
CA ARG A 614 1.95 -14.46 -3.14
C ARG A 614 0.95 -14.39 -4.30
N THR A 615 -0.33 -14.65 -4.01
CA THR A 615 -1.43 -14.60 -4.98
C THR A 615 -1.64 -13.17 -5.46
N GLY A 616 -1.18 -12.84 -6.67
CA GLY A 616 -1.46 -11.56 -7.32
C GLY A 616 -2.91 -11.47 -7.85
N PRO A 617 -3.24 -10.43 -8.64
CA PRO A 617 -4.61 -10.22 -9.12
C PRO A 617 -5.10 -11.43 -9.95
N PRO A 618 -6.43 -11.68 -9.95
CA PRO A 618 -7.00 -12.84 -10.62
C PRO A 618 -6.73 -12.84 -12.13
N VAL A 619 -6.56 -11.66 -12.74
CA VAL A 619 -6.13 -11.51 -14.13
C VAL A 619 -5.09 -10.40 -14.27
N THR A 620 -4.06 -10.65 -15.08
CA THR A 620 -3.21 -9.61 -15.66
C THR A 620 -3.19 -9.70 -17.17
N VAL A 621 -3.06 -8.55 -17.84
CA VAL A 621 -3.04 -8.39 -19.28
C VAL A 621 -1.79 -7.58 -19.66
N LEU A 622 -1.00 -8.09 -20.60
CA LEU A 622 0.12 -7.37 -21.20
C LEU A 622 -0.16 -7.16 -22.68
N LEU A 623 -0.12 -5.90 -23.12
CA LEU A 623 -0.17 -5.48 -24.52
C LEU A 623 1.27 -5.21 -24.98
N ASP A 624 1.86 -6.13 -25.74
CA ASP A 624 3.22 -5.98 -26.25
C ASP A 624 3.22 -5.32 -27.63
N GLY A 625 3.59 -4.04 -27.67
CA GLY A 625 3.64 -3.26 -28.90
C GLY A 625 4.71 -3.71 -29.89
N ARG A 626 5.77 -4.42 -29.45
CA ARG A 626 6.88 -4.87 -30.31
C ARG A 626 6.49 -6.10 -31.13
N THR A 627 5.80 -7.04 -30.48
CA THR A 627 5.41 -8.32 -31.08
C THR A 627 3.96 -8.31 -31.58
N LYS A 628 3.19 -7.26 -31.26
CA LYS A 628 1.72 -7.19 -31.47
C LYS A 628 1.01 -8.38 -30.83
N GLU A 629 1.38 -8.69 -29.60
CA GLU A 629 0.82 -9.79 -28.82
C GLU A 629 0.03 -9.28 -27.63
N ILE A 630 -1.05 -9.99 -27.28
CA ILE A 630 -1.77 -9.80 -26.02
C ILE A 630 -1.55 -11.04 -25.17
N ARG A 631 -0.97 -10.87 -23.99
CA ARG A 631 -0.85 -11.95 -23.00
C ARG A 631 -1.87 -11.73 -21.89
N VAL A 632 -2.64 -12.76 -21.59
CA VAL A 632 -3.63 -12.76 -20.51
C VAL A 632 -3.26 -13.88 -19.54
N ALA A 633 -2.86 -13.53 -18.33
CA ALA A 633 -2.62 -14.49 -17.27
C ALA A 633 -3.86 -14.53 -16.36
N LEU A 634 -4.56 -15.66 -16.33
CA LEU A 634 -5.67 -15.91 -15.41
C LEU A 634 -5.20 -16.83 -14.29
N HIS A 635 -5.15 -16.31 -13.07
CA HIS A 635 -4.83 -17.09 -11.90
C HIS A 635 -6.10 -17.64 -11.23
N LEU A 636 -6.09 -18.95 -10.97
CA LEU A 636 -7.14 -19.67 -10.27
C LEU A 636 -6.65 -20.04 -8.87
N PRO A 637 -7.34 -19.58 -7.81
CA PRO A 637 -7.01 -20.00 -6.45
C PRO A 637 -7.15 -21.51 -6.27
N GLU A 638 -6.37 -22.06 -5.35
CA GLU A 638 -6.25 -23.50 -5.11
C GLU A 638 -7.60 -24.21 -4.96
N ALA A 639 -8.49 -23.69 -4.11
CA ALA A 639 -9.80 -24.29 -3.90
C ALA A 639 -10.63 -24.40 -5.20
N LYS A 640 -10.53 -23.39 -6.06
CA LYS A 640 -11.23 -23.35 -7.35
C LYS A 640 -10.56 -24.25 -8.38
N ALA A 641 -9.24 -24.24 -8.44
CA ALA A 641 -8.45 -25.11 -9.31
C ALA A 641 -8.70 -26.58 -8.97
N GLN A 642 -8.67 -26.97 -7.68
CA GLN A 642 -9.00 -28.31 -7.21
C GLN A 642 -10.44 -28.72 -7.50
N THR A 643 -11.40 -27.81 -7.35
CA THR A 643 -12.81 -28.09 -7.70
C THR A 643 -12.95 -28.43 -9.19
N MET A 644 -12.28 -27.66 -10.06
CA MET A 644 -12.25 -27.90 -11.50
C MET A 644 -11.49 -29.18 -11.86
N ALA A 645 -10.35 -29.44 -11.22
CA ALA A 645 -9.58 -30.66 -11.42
C ALA A 645 -10.35 -31.91 -10.96
N ALA A 646 -11.06 -31.84 -9.84
CA ALA A 646 -11.93 -32.91 -9.36
C ALA A 646 -13.05 -33.22 -10.37
N ALA A 647 -13.66 -32.20 -10.98
CA ALA A 647 -14.64 -32.40 -12.05
C ALA A 647 -14.04 -33.12 -13.26
N LEU A 648 -12.85 -32.68 -13.70
CA LEU A 648 -12.13 -33.34 -14.79
C LEU A 648 -11.72 -34.78 -14.47
N ARG A 649 -11.29 -35.07 -13.22
CA ARG A 649 -10.96 -36.43 -12.74
C ARG A 649 -12.17 -37.36 -12.75
N ARG A 650 -13.36 -36.85 -12.40
CA ARG A 650 -14.62 -37.61 -12.44
C ARG A 650 -15.14 -37.90 -13.85
N GLY A 651 -14.50 -37.35 -14.88
CA GLY A 651 -14.96 -37.47 -16.26
C GLY A 651 -16.11 -36.53 -16.61
N ASP A 652 -16.35 -35.48 -15.80
CA ASP A 652 -17.32 -34.45 -16.13
C ASP A 652 -16.94 -33.79 -17.48
N SER A 653 -17.94 -33.37 -18.25
CA SER A 653 -17.70 -32.77 -19.57
C SER A 653 -16.75 -31.56 -19.45
N PRO A 654 -15.68 -31.47 -20.27
CA PRO A 654 -14.77 -30.32 -20.28
C PRO A 654 -15.48 -28.98 -20.53
N ALA A 655 -16.69 -29.02 -21.11
CA ALA A 655 -17.54 -27.86 -21.29
C ALA A 655 -17.94 -27.20 -19.96
N VAL A 656 -18.10 -27.97 -18.87
CA VAL A 656 -18.43 -27.44 -17.54
C VAL A 656 -17.25 -26.65 -16.97
N THR A 657 -16.05 -27.22 -17.02
CA THR A 657 -14.82 -26.53 -16.62
C THR A 657 -14.56 -25.29 -17.46
N LEU A 658 -14.73 -25.39 -18.79
CA LEU A 658 -14.60 -24.27 -19.70
C LEU A 658 -15.64 -23.16 -19.42
N ALA A 659 -16.88 -23.51 -19.10
CA ALA A 659 -17.91 -22.53 -18.74
C ALA A 659 -17.54 -21.75 -17.47
N ALA A 660 -17.02 -22.46 -16.45
CA ALA A 660 -16.56 -21.83 -15.22
C ALA A 660 -15.30 -20.95 -15.44
N LEU A 661 -14.37 -21.38 -16.28
CA LEU A 661 -13.21 -20.57 -16.68
C LEU A 661 -13.65 -19.32 -17.45
N ARG A 662 -14.52 -19.47 -18.43
CA ARG A 662 -15.05 -18.35 -19.24
C ARG A 662 -15.78 -17.33 -18.38
N HIS A 663 -16.58 -17.77 -17.41
CA HIS A 663 -17.25 -16.87 -16.48
C HIS A 663 -16.23 -16.08 -15.64
N THR A 664 -15.23 -16.77 -15.09
CA THR A 664 -14.16 -16.15 -14.30
C THR A 664 -13.35 -15.15 -15.11
N LEU A 665 -12.97 -15.53 -16.33
CA LEU A 665 -12.20 -14.71 -17.25
C LEU A 665 -12.99 -13.47 -17.68
N ARG A 666 -14.27 -13.62 -18.01
CA ARG A 666 -15.15 -12.49 -18.39
C ARG A 666 -15.26 -11.46 -17.27
N ALA A 667 -15.51 -11.92 -16.05
CA ALA A 667 -15.62 -11.05 -14.89
C ALA A 667 -14.30 -10.29 -14.65
N ALA A 668 -13.18 -11.01 -14.65
CA ALA A 668 -11.88 -10.43 -14.35
C ALA A 668 -11.33 -9.52 -15.48
N LEU A 669 -11.55 -9.84 -16.75
CA LEU A 669 -11.23 -8.95 -17.87
C LEU A 669 -12.16 -7.73 -17.93
N GLY A 670 -13.45 -7.93 -17.60
CA GLY A 670 -14.40 -6.83 -17.47
C GLY A 670 -13.92 -5.81 -16.44
N GLU A 671 -13.47 -6.29 -15.27
CA GLU A 671 -12.89 -5.45 -14.23
C GLU A 671 -11.60 -4.75 -14.72
N ALA A 672 -10.62 -5.53 -15.21
CA ALA A 672 -9.31 -5.02 -15.62
C ALA A 672 -9.36 -3.99 -16.78
N LEU A 673 -10.40 -4.04 -17.63
CA LEU A 673 -10.54 -3.13 -18.79
C LEU A 673 -11.55 -2.00 -18.55
N SER A 674 -12.32 -2.05 -17.46
CA SER A 674 -13.29 -1.00 -17.14
C SER A 674 -12.64 0.18 -16.42
N ASP A 675 -11.62 -0.09 -15.62
CA ASP A 675 -10.89 0.89 -14.83
C ASP A 675 -9.64 1.37 -15.59
N ALA A 676 -9.52 2.69 -15.75
CA ALA A 676 -8.48 3.36 -16.52
C ALA A 676 -7.12 3.41 -15.82
N ARG A 677 -7.09 3.15 -14.49
CA ARG A 677 -5.89 3.23 -13.65
C ARG A 677 -5.43 1.86 -13.14
N ASP A 678 -6.11 0.79 -13.55
CA ASP A 678 -5.83 -0.56 -13.09
C ASP A 678 -4.54 -1.13 -13.70
N ARG A 679 -3.49 -1.26 -12.87
CA ARG A 679 -2.18 -1.87 -13.22
C ARG A 679 -2.25 -3.36 -13.60
N ARG A 680 -3.44 -3.93 -13.68
CA ARG A 680 -3.71 -5.24 -14.28
C ARG A 680 -3.48 -5.23 -15.79
N VAL A 681 -3.57 -4.09 -16.47
CA VAL A 681 -3.22 -3.94 -17.88
C VAL A 681 -1.89 -3.20 -18.00
N ARG A 682 -0.92 -3.77 -18.71
CA ARG A 682 0.38 -3.11 -18.99
C ARG A 682 0.57 -2.96 -20.49
N VAL A 683 1.13 -1.85 -20.92
CA VAL A 683 1.55 -1.63 -22.31
C VAL A 683 3.08 -1.62 -22.36
N ALA A 684 3.69 -2.61 -23.01
CA ALA A 684 5.14 -2.61 -23.26
C ALA A 684 5.44 -1.75 -24.50
N GLU A 685 6.34 -0.78 -24.36
CA GLU A 685 6.64 0.17 -25.43
C GLU A 685 7.65 -0.36 -26.46
N ALA A 686 7.32 -0.11 -27.73
CA ALA A 686 8.31 0.06 -28.79
C ALA A 686 8.78 1.53 -28.73
N THR A 687 10.09 1.74 -28.87
CA THR A 687 10.73 3.05 -29.09
C THR A 687 9.95 3.87 -30.12
N PRO A 688 9.89 5.21 -30.02
CA PRO A 688 9.00 6.01 -30.85
C PRO A 688 9.61 6.21 -32.23
N GLU A 689 9.32 5.29 -33.14
CA GLU A 689 9.28 5.61 -34.56
C GLU A 689 8.00 5.03 -35.17
N ALA A 690 7.30 5.90 -35.91
CA ALA A 690 6.09 5.64 -36.68
C ALA A 690 4.77 5.55 -35.91
N SER A 691 4.21 6.72 -35.59
CA SER A 691 2.77 6.98 -35.71
C SER A 691 2.55 8.44 -36.12
N GLN A 692 3.09 8.82 -37.27
CA GLN A 692 2.54 9.93 -38.04
C GLN A 692 1.32 9.42 -38.82
N LEU A 693 0.33 10.29 -39.03
CA LEU A 693 -1.01 10.13 -39.65
C LEU A 693 -2.10 9.96 -38.58
N ARG A 694 -3.11 10.82 -38.45
CA ARG A 694 -3.67 11.87 -39.31
C ARG A 694 -4.59 12.74 -38.46
N THR A 695 -4.34 14.05 -38.40
CA THR A 695 -5.36 15.03 -38.01
C THR A 695 -6.22 15.33 -39.24
N GLY A 696 -7.51 15.01 -39.15
CA GLY A 696 -8.54 15.47 -40.09
C GLY A 696 -9.49 16.42 -39.34
N PRO A 697 -10.05 17.44 -40.01
CA PRO A 697 -10.72 18.54 -39.31
C PRO A 697 -12.06 18.10 -38.71
N GLU A 698 -12.27 18.57 -37.49
CA GLU A 698 -13.47 18.46 -36.69
C GLU A 698 -14.68 19.07 -37.40
N HIS A 699 -15.81 18.37 -37.38
CA HIS A 699 -17.13 18.98 -37.52
C HIS A 699 -17.97 18.54 -36.32
N GLY A 700 -18.27 19.51 -35.46
CA GLY A 700 -19.08 19.32 -34.28
C GLY A 700 -20.55 19.02 -34.57
N GLY A 701 -21.17 18.32 -33.64
CA GLY A 701 -22.62 18.19 -33.52
C GLY A 701 -22.99 17.83 -32.07
N PRO A 702 -23.89 18.56 -31.40
CA PRO A 702 -24.33 18.24 -30.06
C PRO A 702 -25.46 17.20 -30.12
N GLY A 703 -25.43 16.18 -29.28
CA GLY A 703 -26.44 15.11 -29.36
C GLY A 703 -26.51 14.17 -28.16
N GLN A 704 -27.18 14.65 -27.10
CA GLN A 704 -28.16 13.93 -26.27
C GLN A 704 -27.80 12.57 -25.66
N GLY A 705 -27.87 12.53 -24.33
CA GLY A 705 -28.05 11.31 -23.55
C GLY A 705 -29.43 10.66 -23.77
N GLY A 706 -29.43 9.33 -23.70
CA GLY A 706 -30.63 8.50 -23.61
C GLY A 706 -30.25 7.04 -23.32
N PRO A 707 -30.90 6.34 -22.37
CA PRO A 707 -30.58 4.97 -22.01
C PRO A 707 -31.21 4.00 -23.03
N GLY A 708 -30.37 3.37 -23.86
CA GLY A 708 -30.81 2.46 -24.92
C GLY A 708 -30.12 1.11 -24.86
N ARG A 709 -30.86 0.08 -24.41
CA ARG A 709 -30.51 -1.34 -24.50
C ARG A 709 -30.22 -1.74 -25.96
N GLY A 710 -28.96 -2.06 -26.24
CA GLY A 710 -28.48 -2.67 -27.47
C GLY A 710 -27.00 -3.00 -27.29
N GLY A 711 -26.69 -3.93 -26.39
CA GLY A 711 -25.32 -4.18 -25.92
C GLY A 711 -24.39 -4.67 -27.02
N THR A 712 -23.65 -3.76 -27.63
CA THR A 712 -22.45 -4.10 -28.40
C THR A 712 -21.46 -4.79 -27.45
N PRO A 713 -20.88 -5.95 -27.80
CA PRO A 713 -19.95 -6.63 -26.91
C PRO A 713 -18.74 -5.74 -26.62
N THR A 714 -18.37 -5.61 -25.35
CA THR A 714 -17.22 -4.81 -24.90
C THR A 714 -15.90 -5.46 -25.36
N ALA A 715 -14.77 -4.72 -25.31
CA ALA A 715 -13.46 -5.30 -25.58
C ALA A 715 -13.15 -6.54 -24.70
N ALA A 716 -13.61 -6.51 -23.45
CA ALA A 716 -13.54 -7.65 -22.53
C ALA A 716 -14.27 -8.89 -23.08
N ASP A 717 -15.41 -8.74 -23.73
CA ASP A 717 -16.18 -9.84 -24.30
C ASP A 717 -15.45 -10.50 -25.48
N ARG A 718 -14.78 -9.70 -26.31
CA ARG A 718 -13.97 -10.18 -27.43
C ARG A 718 -12.75 -10.94 -26.94
N LEU A 719 -11.98 -10.35 -26.02
CA LEU A 719 -10.82 -11.00 -25.41
C LEU A 719 -11.20 -12.30 -24.69
N THR A 720 -12.31 -12.29 -23.94
CA THR A 720 -12.86 -13.50 -23.31
C THR A 720 -13.14 -14.58 -24.34
N THR A 721 -13.72 -14.20 -25.49
CA THR A 721 -14.06 -15.15 -26.56
C THR A 721 -12.82 -15.78 -27.16
N TRP A 722 -11.83 -14.98 -27.54
CA TRP A 722 -10.57 -15.47 -28.11
C TRP A 722 -9.80 -16.36 -27.12
N ALA A 723 -9.68 -15.91 -25.88
CA ALA A 723 -9.00 -16.69 -24.85
C ALA A 723 -9.75 -17.98 -24.50
N SER A 724 -11.08 -17.97 -24.46
CA SER A 724 -11.89 -19.19 -24.25
C SER A 724 -11.69 -20.20 -25.37
N LEU A 725 -11.50 -19.76 -26.62
CA LEU A 725 -11.19 -20.65 -27.74
C LEU A 725 -9.83 -21.34 -27.54
N GLY A 726 -8.81 -20.59 -27.13
CA GLY A 726 -7.50 -21.14 -26.74
C GLY A 726 -7.62 -22.18 -25.62
N LEU A 727 -8.29 -21.80 -24.53
CA LEU A 727 -8.50 -22.66 -23.36
C LEU A 727 -9.28 -23.94 -23.72
N SER A 728 -10.26 -23.85 -24.61
CA SER A 728 -11.01 -25.03 -25.07
C SER A 728 -10.11 -26.05 -25.79
N ARG A 729 -9.19 -25.56 -26.64
CA ARG A 729 -8.22 -26.41 -27.36
C ARG A 729 -7.19 -27.00 -26.40
N ALA A 730 -6.72 -26.20 -25.43
CA ALA A 730 -5.78 -26.64 -24.41
C ALA A 730 -6.37 -27.74 -23.53
N LEU A 731 -7.60 -27.54 -23.02
CA LEU A 731 -8.31 -28.55 -22.24
C LEU A 731 -8.71 -29.78 -23.06
N ALA A 732 -8.94 -29.65 -24.37
CA ALA A 732 -9.19 -30.80 -25.22
C ALA A 732 -7.92 -31.64 -25.45
N ARG A 733 -6.77 -30.97 -25.61
CA ARG A 733 -5.47 -31.59 -25.90
C ARG A 733 -4.80 -32.18 -24.67
N ASP A 734 -4.82 -31.46 -23.54
CA ASP A 734 -4.01 -31.77 -22.37
C ASP A 734 -4.74 -31.53 -21.04
N ARG A 735 -5.79 -32.33 -20.79
CA ARG A 735 -6.50 -32.33 -19.50
C ARG A 735 -5.58 -32.69 -18.34
N ARG A 736 -4.58 -33.53 -18.62
CA ARG A 736 -3.66 -34.04 -17.60
C ARG A 736 -2.73 -32.94 -17.12
N ALA A 737 -2.28 -32.02 -17.99
CA ALA A 737 -1.48 -30.87 -17.56
C ALA A 737 -2.22 -29.98 -16.55
N PHE A 738 -3.52 -29.73 -16.72
CA PHE A 738 -4.30 -28.98 -15.73
C PHE A 738 -4.39 -29.70 -14.38
N VAL A 739 -4.68 -31.01 -14.40
CA VAL A 739 -4.76 -31.82 -13.18
C VAL A 739 -3.38 -31.93 -12.50
N ALA A 740 -2.31 -32.14 -13.27
CA ALA A 740 -0.94 -32.19 -12.75
C ALA A 740 -0.51 -30.85 -12.16
N ALA A 741 -0.87 -29.72 -12.79
CA ALA A 741 -0.60 -28.40 -12.23
C ALA A 741 -1.32 -28.16 -10.89
N THR A 742 -2.49 -28.76 -10.67
CA THR A 742 -3.15 -28.74 -9.35
C THR A 742 -2.57 -29.72 -8.34
N GLU A 743 -1.71 -30.66 -8.75
CA GLU A 743 -1.03 -31.59 -7.84
C GLU A 743 0.31 -31.03 -7.36
N ASP A 744 0.79 -29.96 -7.98
CA ASP A 744 1.98 -29.22 -7.57
C ASP A 744 1.77 -28.53 -6.21
N PRO A 745 2.80 -28.44 -5.35
CA PRO A 745 2.70 -27.75 -4.06
C PRO A 745 2.52 -26.22 -4.16
N ALA A 746 2.63 -25.61 -5.34
CA ALA A 746 2.38 -24.20 -5.55
C ALA A 746 0.89 -23.85 -5.40
N ASP A 747 0.60 -22.66 -4.87
CA ASP A 747 -0.77 -22.23 -4.57
C ASP A 747 -1.55 -21.86 -5.83
N GLY A 748 -2.51 -22.70 -6.22
CA GLY A 748 -3.38 -22.47 -7.38
C GLY A 748 -2.70 -22.74 -8.72
N VAL A 749 -3.37 -22.32 -9.81
CA VAL A 749 -2.92 -22.56 -11.18
C VAL A 749 -3.07 -21.29 -12.02
N THR A 750 -2.06 -20.94 -12.80
CA THR A 750 -2.14 -19.84 -13.78
C THR A 750 -2.29 -20.38 -15.19
N LEU A 751 -3.26 -19.83 -15.90
CA LEU A 751 -3.51 -20.06 -17.32
C LEU A 751 -2.99 -18.85 -18.10
N LEU A 752 -1.87 -19.02 -18.80
CA LEU A 752 -1.26 -17.99 -19.64
C LEU A 752 -1.78 -18.15 -21.06
N VAL A 753 -2.54 -17.16 -21.55
CA VAL A 753 -3.10 -17.14 -22.89
C VAL A 753 -2.40 -16.05 -23.70
N GLN A 754 -1.72 -16.44 -24.77
CA GLN A 754 -1.03 -15.53 -25.69
C GLN A 754 -1.82 -15.45 -27.00
N LEU A 755 -2.28 -14.26 -27.34
CA LEU A 755 -2.97 -13.93 -28.58
C LEU A 755 -1.98 -13.24 -29.51
N VAL A 756 -1.64 -13.88 -30.64
CA VAL A 756 -0.67 -13.35 -31.60
C VAL A 756 -1.40 -12.56 -32.67
N GLN A 757 -1.00 -11.30 -32.86
CA GLN A 757 -1.54 -10.38 -33.85
C GLN A 757 -3.08 -10.34 -33.86
N PRO A 758 -3.74 -9.98 -32.74
CA PRO A 758 -5.19 -9.86 -32.72
C PRO A 758 -5.66 -8.69 -33.59
N PRO A 759 -6.81 -8.81 -34.27
CA PRO A 759 -7.39 -7.69 -35.00
C PRO A 759 -7.73 -6.56 -34.01
N GLY A 760 -7.48 -5.32 -34.42
CA GLY A 760 -7.76 -4.14 -33.59
C GLY A 760 -6.76 -3.92 -32.43
N PHE A 761 -5.57 -4.55 -32.49
CA PHE A 761 -4.54 -4.43 -31.45
C PHE A 761 -4.12 -2.97 -31.22
N ASP A 762 -3.86 -2.24 -32.30
CA ASP A 762 -3.37 -0.85 -32.22
C ASP A 762 -4.45 0.08 -31.65
N GLU A 763 -5.72 -0.16 -31.97
CA GLU A 763 -6.88 0.54 -31.43
C GLU A 763 -7.13 0.21 -29.96
N LEU A 764 -6.97 -1.05 -29.55
CA LEU A 764 -7.06 -1.46 -28.14
C LEU A 764 -5.94 -0.82 -27.31
N ARG A 765 -4.71 -0.81 -27.84
CA ARG A 765 -3.56 -0.16 -27.20
C ARG A 765 -3.78 1.34 -27.07
N ALA A 766 -4.25 2.00 -28.12
CA ALA A 766 -4.59 3.42 -28.10
C ALA A 766 -5.76 3.73 -27.16
N HIS A 767 -6.73 2.82 -27.02
CA HIS A 767 -7.84 2.95 -26.06
C HIS A 767 -7.37 2.88 -24.61
N VAL A 768 -6.46 1.94 -24.29
CA VAL A 768 -5.86 1.84 -22.95
C VAL A 768 -5.02 3.08 -22.65
N LYS A 769 -4.13 3.51 -23.57
CA LYS A 769 -3.30 4.71 -23.39
C LYS A 769 -4.11 6.02 -23.26
N ARG A 770 -5.19 6.20 -24.03
CA ARG A 770 -6.08 7.38 -23.92
C ARG A 770 -6.82 7.44 -22.59
N ARG A 771 -7.16 6.29 -22.03
CA ARG A 771 -7.77 6.20 -20.70
C ARG A 771 -6.78 6.50 -19.58
N GLU A 772 -5.53 6.04 -19.70
CA GLU A 772 -4.45 6.42 -18.77
C GLU A 772 -4.23 7.95 -18.74
N SER A 773 -4.44 8.65 -19.86
CA SER A 773 -4.33 10.11 -20.00
C SER A 773 -5.64 10.88 -19.74
N GLY A 774 -6.71 10.21 -19.28
CA GLY A 774 -7.97 10.86 -18.89
C GLY A 774 -8.85 11.35 -20.05
N THR A 775 -8.51 11.05 -21.31
CA THR A 775 -9.27 11.50 -22.48
C THR A 775 -10.36 10.48 -22.84
N THR A 776 -11.62 10.91 -22.86
CA THR A 776 -12.79 10.04 -23.15
C THR A 776 -13.33 10.30 -24.55
N ASP A 777 -12.65 9.74 -25.56
CA ASP A 777 -13.22 9.68 -26.91
C ASP A 777 -13.26 8.23 -27.41
N SER A 778 -14.48 7.68 -27.46
CA SER A 778 -14.72 6.28 -27.83
C SER A 778 -15.00 6.18 -29.34
N ALA A 779 -13.94 6.16 -30.15
CA ALA A 779 -14.05 5.58 -31.49
C ALA A 779 -14.54 4.11 -31.38
N PRO A 780 -15.22 3.52 -32.39
CA PRO A 780 -15.85 2.22 -32.24
C PRO A 780 -14.83 1.06 -32.23
N LEU A 781 -14.14 0.89 -31.09
CA LEU A 781 -13.19 -0.18 -30.77
C LEU A 781 -13.76 -1.58 -31.12
N HIS A 782 -15.07 -1.73 -31.01
CA HIS A 782 -15.76 -2.96 -31.39
C HIS A 782 -15.55 -3.36 -32.87
N ALA A 783 -15.58 -2.40 -33.79
CA ALA A 783 -15.40 -2.68 -35.22
C ALA A 783 -13.95 -3.10 -35.53
N ALA A 784 -12.98 -2.50 -34.85
CA ALA A 784 -11.57 -2.85 -34.98
C ALA A 784 -11.26 -4.25 -34.42
N LEU A 785 -11.91 -4.66 -33.32
CA LEU A 785 -11.77 -5.99 -32.71
C LEU A 785 -12.59 -7.08 -33.42
N ALA A 786 -13.16 -6.81 -34.60
CA ALA A 786 -13.90 -7.80 -35.36
C ALA A 786 -12.95 -8.80 -36.05
N GLY A 787 -13.05 -10.08 -35.71
CA GLY A 787 -12.25 -11.15 -36.31
C GLY A 787 -11.74 -12.17 -35.29
N ALA A 788 -10.68 -12.88 -35.66
CA ALA A 788 -9.98 -13.83 -34.80
C ALA A 788 -8.47 -13.54 -34.84
N PRO A 789 -7.74 -13.75 -33.72
CA PRO A 789 -6.29 -13.66 -33.70
C PRO A 789 -5.66 -14.69 -34.63
N HIS A 790 -4.47 -14.40 -35.14
CA HIS A 790 -3.73 -15.29 -36.04
C HIS A 790 -3.37 -16.61 -35.36
N ASP A 791 -2.92 -16.54 -34.11
CA ASP A 791 -2.63 -17.71 -33.29
C ASP A 791 -3.08 -17.47 -31.83
N THR A 792 -3.36 -18.56 -31.12
CA THR A 792 -3.68 -18.53 -29.70
C THR A 792 -2.98 -19.69 -29.00
N ARG A 793 -2.02 -19.34 -28.14
CA ARG A 793 -1.25 -20.30 -27.36
C ARG A 793 -1.68 -20.26 -25.90
N VAL A 794 -1.68 -21.42 -25.26
CA VAL A 794 -2.04 -21.55 -23.85
C VAL A 794 -0.98 -22.39 -23.14
N GLU A 795 -0.45 -21.84 -22.05
CA GLU A 795 0.42 -22.53 -21.12
C GLU A 795 -0.30 -22.65 -19.76
N ILE A 796 -0.20 -23.82 -19.13
CA ILE A 796 -0.77 -24.08 -17.82
C ILE A 796 0.40 -24.25 -16.86
N VAL A 797 0.47 -23.39 -15.85
CA VAL A 797 1.60 -23.34 -14.91
C VAL A 797 1.09 -23.43 -13.48
N PRO A 798 1.70 -24.25 -12.60
CA PRO A 798 1.37 -24.25 -11.19
C PRO A 798 1.76 -22.91 -10.52
N GLY A 799 0.98 -22.47 -9.55
CA GLY A 799 1.18 -21.21 -8.81
C GLY A 799 0.77 -19.95 -9.58
N TYR A 800 1.12 -18.79 -9.02
CA TYR A 800 0.87 -17.47 -9.61
C TYR A 800 1.97 -17.07 -10.61
N ARG A 801 1.57 -16.71 -11.85
CA ARG A 801 2.41 -16.02 -12.84
C ARG A 801 1.71 -14.79 -13.40
N ARG A 802 2.49 -13.75 -13.70
CA ARG A 802 2.03 -12.52 -14.37
C ARG A 802 2.20 -12.66 -15.89
N ALA A 803 1.35 -11.96 -16.65
CA ALA A 803 1.37 -11.91 -18.11
C ALA A 803 2.62 -11.22 -18.69
#